data_AF-A0A4P5ZLB7-F1
#
_entry.id   AF-A0A4P5ZLB7-F1
#
_cell.length_a   1.000
_cell.length_b   1.000
_cell.length_c   1.000
_cell.angle_alpha   90.00
_cell.angle_beta   90.00
_cell.angle_gamma   90.00
#
_symmetry.space_group_name_H-M   'P 1'
#
loop_
_entity.id
_entity.type
_entity.pdbx_description
1 polymer ?
#
loop_
_entity_poly.entity_id
_entity_poly.type
_entity_poly.pdbx_seq_one_letter_code
_entity_poly.pdbx_strand_id
1 'polypeptide(L)'
;MNDPNSNLPPIVYAEASVNSQGGVSLFRSSELITRENITQFYSHPQQVNLAIQRLKAEGFEVLETGRVTLSIAGSADLYERVFNTQIIAKDKTVIKGGGLESIGTFLDTPDTDIIGFVDTSSSPLSDLIEGIALSEPAYYTDVGLPSGDPPDTSYWHLIPQDIAPKLNAVTAHQQGIKGQGINVVMVDSGWYRHPFFARNGYRGQVILGAGCINPEVDENGHGTGESANLFSMAPEIDFTMLKGNFKNSIAAFKKAVFLRPDIVSCSWGSSKQYLPLSAYHIALTANIADAVYQGIIVVFSAGNGHWGFPSQHPDVIAAGGVYLDSDGKLEASNYASGFSSNIYSGRIVPDICGLVGKKPRAAYIVLPVPPGSTLDALFGLPGVKHPDADETSSEDGWAAFSGTSAAAPQIAGICALMKQVNPQLSPQQAKEILQQTALDVIAGNSNSATGGHSAKPGFDWATGNGLVNGFEAVKTAQRLAKNSHSPKPKPNKQRNFSSQKTPITLTEVTMDSKLRKHYEKILCALDNALQNVDPEIKGEYELVISAANFVPRSPISKAAYQLMTTLNNTEADLKAKIFAAQGLLKLGRYQEEAIAFLTLAITDTSKISAIQDIKDRSELLANAMEALGEASSHAQNNSNLLDDAPYTCDSCCPPSRQ
;
A
#
# COMPACT_ATOMS: atom_id res chain seq x y z
N MET A 1 -9.36 -23.87 -19.47
CA MET A 1 -8.84 -23.30 -20.73
C MET A 1 -8.76 -21.82 -20.48
N ASN A 2 -7.54 -21.30 -20.37
CA ASN A 2 -7.30 -19.87 -20.14
C ASN A 2 -7.66 -19.13 -21.44
N ASP A 3 -8.39 -18.03 -21.29
CA ASP A 3 -8.69 -17.11 -22.39
C ASP A 3 -7.36 -16.57 -22.96
N PRO A 4 -7.03 -16.81 -24.24
CA PRO A 4 -5.80 -16.31 -24.85
C PRO A 4 -5.69 -14.78 -24.86
N ASN A 5 -6.79 -14.05 -24.59
CA ASN A 5 -6.81 -12.58 -24.57
C ASN A 5 -6.44 -11.93 -23.22
N SER A 6 -6.11 -12.69 -22.17
CA SER A 6 -5.88 -12.11 -20.83
C SER A 6 -4.58 -11.30 -20.67
N ASN A 7 -3.68 -11.30 -21.67
CA ASN A 7 -2.35 -10.70 -21.58
C ASN A 7 -2.09 -9.55 -22.58
N LEU A 8 -3.10 -9.11 -23.35
CA LEU A 8 -2.92 -7.99 -24.28
C LEU A 8 -3.02 -6.64 -23.54
N PRO A 9 -2.17 -5.65 -23.86
CA PRO A 9 -2.26 -4.32 -23.26
C PRO A 9 -3.56 -3.61 -23.71
N PRO A 10 -4.10 -2.69 -22.89
CA PRO A 10 -5.32 -1.96 -23.23
C PRO A 10 -5.14 -1.05 -24.45
N ILE A 11 -3.89 -0.64 -24.74
CA ILE A 11 -3.50 0.15 -25.91
C ILE A 11 -2.33 -0.58 -26.58
N VAL A 12 -2.46 -0.79 -27.88
CA VAL A 12 -1.43 -1.31 -28.78
C VAL A 12 -0.87 -0.15 -29.59
N TYR A 13 0.46 -0.01 -29.52
CA TYR A 13 1.22 0.96 -30.31
C TYR A 13 1.84 0.26 -31.52
N ALA A 14 1.85 0.95 -32.66
CA ALA A 14 2.40 0.41 -33.90
C ALA A 14 2.85 1.52 -34.86
N GLU A 15 3.66 1.13 -35.83
CA GLU A 15 4.07 1.95 -36.96
C GLU A 15 3.35 1.50 -38.23
N ALA A 16 2.48 2.35 -38.76
CA ALA A 16 1.80 2.11 -40.03
C ALA A 16 2.63 2.69 -41.19
N SER A 17 2.99 1.86 -42.17
CA SER A 17 3.67 2.33 -43.37
C SER A 17 2.65 2.66 -44.46
N VAL A 18 2.69 3.90 -44.95
CA VAL A 18 1.88 4.35 -46.08
C VAL A 18 2.63 3.99 -47.36
N ASN A 19 1.90 3.58 -48.40
CA ASN A 19 2.46 3.10 -49.67
C ASN A 19 3.73 3.87 -50.12
N SER A 20 4.81 3.10 -50.26
CA SER A 20 6.15 3.59 -50.59
C SER A 20 6.21 4.04 -52.06
N GLN A 21 6.78 5.23 -52.34
CA GLN A 21 6.91 5.76 -53.70
C GLN A 21 7.79 4.90 -54.62
N GLY A 22 8.74 4.16 -54.06
CA GLY A 22 9.63 3.25 -54.79
C GLY A 22 8.95 1.99 -55.31
N GLY A 23 7.66 1.76 -54.99
CA GLY A 23 6.88 0.61 -55.45
C GLY A 23 7.23 -0.72 -54.76
N VAL A 24 8.15 -0.71 -53.81
CA VAL A 24 8.52 -1.84 -52.96
C VAL A 24 8.09 -1.52 -51.53
N SER A 25 7.34 -2.43 -50.90
CA SER A 25 6.87 -2.25 -49.52
C SER A 25 8.03 -2.29 -48.53
N LEU A 26 7.98 -1.40 -47.53
CA LEU A 26 8.92 -1.29 -46.41
C LEU A 26 9.18 -2.64 -45.73
N PHE A 27 8.11 -3.42 -45.51
CA PHE A 27 8.17 -4.68 -44.77
C PHE A 27 8.49 -5.90 -45.65
N ARG A 28 8.52 -5.73 -46.98
CA ARG A 28 8.79 -6.82 -47.95
C ARG A 28 10.04 -6.58 -48.81
N SER A 29 10.83 -5.56 -48.49
CA SER A 29 12.12 -5.32 -49.15
C SER A 29 13.08 -6.48 -48.91
N SER A 30 13.73 -6.97 -49.97
CA SER A 30 14.84 -7.94 -49.87
C SER A 30 16.18 -7.28 -49.53
N GLU A 31 16.28 -5.96 -49.65
CA GLU A 31 17.48 -5.18 -49.29
C GLU A 31 17.35 -4.61 -47.87
N LEU A 32 18.47 -4.57 -47.14
CA LEU A 32 18.55 -3.87 -45.86
C LEU A 32 18.33 -2.37 -46.07
N ILE A 33 17.51 -1.77 -45.22
CA ILE A 33 17.21 -0.34 -45.29
C ILE A 33 18.36 0.45 -44.67
N THR A 34 18.97 1.32 -45.45
CA THR A 34 20.07 2.20 -45.05
C THR A 34 19.83 3.62 -45.56
N ARG A 35 20.71 4.56 -45.18
CA ARG A 35 20.63 5.94 -45.70
C ARG A 35 20.74 6.01 -47.23
N GLU A 36 21.31 5.00 -47.87
CA GLU A 36 21.50 4.94 -49.33
C GLU A 36 20.21 4.62 -50.09
N ASN A 37 19.28 3.82 -49.51
CA ASN A 37 18.03 3.42 -50.16
C ASN A 37 16.75 3.93 -49.46
N ILE A 38 16.85 4.63 -48.32
CA ILE A 38 15.70 5.09 -47.53
C ILE A 38 14.65 5.91 -48.31
N THR A 39 15.07 6.64 -49.33
CA THR A 39 14.17 7.49 -50.14
C THR A 39 13.15 6.70 -50.95
N GLN A 40 13.42 5.41 -51.23
CA GLN A 40 12.49 4.51 -51.91
C GLN A 40 11.26 4.20 -51.05
N PHE A 41 11.40 4.28 -49.73
CA PHE A 41 10.36 4.00 -48.75
C PHE A 41 9.65 5.26 -48.24
N TYR A 42 9.87 6.41 -48.89
CA TYR A 42 9.12 7.61 -48.57
C TYR A 42 7.72 7.56 -49.18
N SER A 43 6.72 7.98 -48.41
CA SER A 43 5.34 8.08 -48.88
C SER A 43 5.03 9.47 -49.44
N HIS A 44 4.10 9.58 -50.39
CA HIS A 44 3.72 10.88 -50.94
C HIS A 44 2.92 11.70 -49.91
N PRO A 45 3.22 13.00 -49.66
CA PRO A 45 2.55 13.79 -48.61
C PRO A 45 1.02 13.80 -48.69
N GLN A 46 0.47 13.77 -49.90
CA GLN A 46 -0.99 13.68 -50.10
C GLN A 46 -1.58 12.34 -49.64
N GLN A 47 -0.87 11.23 -49.86
CA GLN A 47 -1.29 9.91 -49.39
C GLN A 47 -1.14 9.80 -47.87
N VAL A 48 -0.08 10.39 -47.30
CA VAL A 48 0.09 10.48 -45.84
C VAL A 48 -1.10 11.21 -45.20
N ASN A 49 -1.48 12.38 -45.71
CA ASN A 49 -2.62 13.13 -45.18
C ASN A 49 -3.94 12.34 -45.29
N LEU A 50 -4.14 11.62 -46.40
CA LEU A 50 -5.32 10.79 -46.59
C LEU A 50 -5.33 9.58 -45.65
N ALA A 51 -4.19 8.91 -45.45
CA ALA A 51 -4.05 7.80 -44.52
C ALA A 51 -4.35 8.24 -43.08
N ILE A 52 -3.84 9.41 -42.65
CA ILE A 52 -4.14 9.99 -41.33
C ILE A 52 -5.65 10.18 -41.14
N GLN A 53 -6.33 10.75 -42.13
CA GLN A 53 -7.78 10.96 -42.07
C GLN A 53 -8.54 9.64 -41.96
N ARG A 54 -8.14 8.63 -42.72
CA ARG A 54 -8.78 7.31 -42.73
C ARG A 54 -8.54 6.52 -41.44
N LEU A 55 -7.31 6.53 -40.92
CA LEU A 55 -6.98 5.92 -39.63
C LEU A 55 -7.78 6.54 -38.48
N LYS A 56 -7.88 7.87 -38.45
CA LYS A 56 -8.71 8.58 -37.45
C LYS A 56 -10.19 8.26 -37.60
N ALA A 57 -10.69 8.13 -38.84
CA ALA A 57 -12.09 7.75 -39.09
C ALA A 57 -12.41 6.32 -38.61
N GLU A 58 -11.43 5.41 -38.66
CA GLU A 58 -11.57 4.05 -38.12
C GLU A 58 -11.43 3.98 -36.60
N GLY A 59 -10.95 5.05 -35.96
CA GLY A 59 -10.84 5.18 -34.50
C GLY A 59 -9.42 5.08 -33.95
N PHE A 60 -8.38 5.06 -34.80
CA PHE A 60 -7.00 5.13 -34.35
C PHE A 60 -6.60 6.54 -33.94
N GLU A 61 -5.79 6.64 -32.90
CA GLU A 61 -5.03 7.84 -32.60
C GLU A 61 -3.75 7.84 -33.46
N VAL A 62 -3.50 8.95 -34.18
CA VAL A 62 -2.23 9.15 -34.88
C VAL A 62 -1.38 10.06 -34.00
N LEU A 63 -0.32 9.50 -33.44
CA LEU A 63 0.53 10.13 -32.43
C LEU A 63 1.58 11.05 -33.08
N GLU A 64 2.27 10.54 -34.10
CA GLU A 64 3.36 11.25 -34.79
C GLU A 64 3.40 10.88 -36.27
N THR A 65 3.90 11.79 -37.10
CA THR A 65 3.97 11.60 -38.55
C THR A 65 5.41 11.63 -39.05
N GLY A 66 5.83 10.56 -39.73
CA GLY A 66 7.13 10.44 -40.37
C GLY A 66 7.03 10.47 -41.91
N ARG A 67 8.19 10.54 -42.56
CA ARG A 67 8.29 10.38 -44.03
C ARG A 67 8.17 8.92 -44.49
N VAL A 68 8.32 7.97 -43.55
CA VAL A 68 8.39 6.53 -43.80
C VAL A 68 7.19 5.81 -43.15
N THR A 69 6.86 6.16 -41.90
CA THR A 69 5.76 5.57 -41.14
C THR A 69 4.96 6.61 -40.37
N LEU A 70 3.79 6.21 -39.88
CA LEU A 70 2.93 6.92 -38.96
C LEU A 70 2.84 6.14 -37.65
N SER A 71 3.13 6.78 -36.53
CA SER A 71 2.94 6.17 -35.21
C SER A 71 1.47 6.20 -34.84
N ILE A 72 0.88 5.04 -34.59
CA ILE A 72 -0.55 4.88 -34.30
C ILE A 72 -0.78 4.15 -32.98
N ALA A 73 -1.91 4.46 -32.34
CA ALA A 73 -2.37 3.79 -31.13
C ALA A 73 -3.86 3.41 -31.23
N GLY A 74 -4.22 2.28 -30.63
CA GLY A 74 -5.59 1.75 -30.62
C GLY A 74 -5.71 0.51 -29.73
N SER A 75 -6.93 0.04 -29.46
CA SER A 75 -7.13 -1.24 -28.74
C SER A 75 -6.79 -2.43 -29.64
N ALA A 76 -6.46 -3.59 -29.07
CA ALA A 76 -6.22 -4.81 -29.87
C ALA A 76 -7.41 -5.14 -30.78
N ASP A 77 -8.64 -5.13 -30.24
CA ASP A 77 -9.88 -5.32 -31.01
C ASP A 77 -10.01 -4.37 -32.22
N LEU A 78 -9.46 -3.16 -32.11
CA LEU A 78 -9.49 -2.18 -33.19
C LEU A 78 -8.55 -2.59 -34.33
N TYR A 79 -7.32 -3.02 -34.00
CA TYR A 79 -6.39 -3.57 -34.99
C TYR A 79 -6.95 -4.83 -35.65
N GLU A 80 -7.48 -5.77 -34.85
CA GLU A 80 -8.06 -7.02 -35.36
C GLU A 80 -9.23 -6.76 -36.30
N ARG A 81 -10.13 -5.83 -35.94
CA ARG A 81 -11.28 -5.46 -36.78
C ARG A 81 -10.86 -4.78 -38.08
N VAL A 82 -9.96 -3.79 -38.02
CA VAL A 82 -9.64 -2.95 -39.19
C VAL A 82 -8.68 -3.65 -40.13
N PHE A 83 -7.72 -4.41 -39.61
CA PHE A 83 -6.72 -5.09 -40.41
C PHE A 83 -7.01 -6.57 -40.63
N ASN A 84 -8.11 -7.10 -40.07
CA ASN A 84 -8.55 -8.48 -40.23
C ASN A 84 -7.44 -9.47 -39.86
N THR A 85 -6.86 -9.26 -38.68
CA THR A 85 -5.77 -10.06 -38.11
C THR A 85 -6.13 -10.52 -36.69
N GLN A 86 -5.23 -11.26 -36.04
CA GLN A 86 -5.31 -11.61 -34.63
C GLN A 86 -4.01 -11.20 -33.92
N ILE A 87 -4.11 -10.45 -32.82
CA ILE A 87 -2.95 -10.06 -32.03
C ILE A 87 -2.79 -11.04 -30.85
N ILE A 88 -1.57 -11.54 -30.67
CA ILE A 88 -1.22 -12.42 -29.56
C ILE A 88 -0.02 -11.85 -28.79
N ALA A 89 0.03 -12.12 -27.49
CA ALA A 89 1.18 -11.84 -26.65
C ALA A 89 2.10 -13.06 -26.56
N LYS A 90 3.40 -12.87 -26.78
CA LYS A 90 4.45 -13.89 -26.64
C LYS A 90 5.52 -13.41 -25.69
N ASP A 91 5.77 -14.18 -24.63
CA ASP A 91 6.86 -13.94 -23.70
C ASP A 91 8.19 -14.48 -24.27
N LYS A 92 9.23 -13.65 -24.25
CA LYS A 92 10.60 -14.00 -24.69
C LYS A 92 11.60 -13.61 -23.61
N THR A 93 12.67 -14.39 -23.49
CA THR A 93 13.81 -13.99 -22.66
C THR A 93 14.53 -12.81 -23.29
N VAL A 94 14.73 -11.76 -22.51
CA VAL A 94 15.38 -10.50 -22.90
C VAL A 94 16.37 -10.07 -21.84
N ILE A 95 17.31 -9.20 -22.20
CA ILE A 95 18.20 -8.54 -21.25
C ILE A 95 17.61 -7.16 -20.96
N LYS A 96 17.22 -6.91 -19.70
CA LYS A 96 16.75 -5.58 -19.25
C LYS A 96 17.91 -4.79 -18.65
N GLY A 97 17.66 -3.55 -18.23
CA GLY A 97 18.68 -2.72 -17.57
C GLY A 97 19.36 -3.46 -16.41
N GLY A 98 20.67 -3.25 -16.24
CA GLY A 98 21.49 -3.99 -15.28
C GLY A 98 22.08 -5.30 -15.83
N GLY A 99 21.94 -5.58 -17.12
CA GLY A 99 22.49 -6.79 -17.76
C GLY A 99 21.77 -8.08 -17.36
N LEU A 100 20.59 -7.98 -16.75
CA LEU A 100 19.85 -9.11 -16.19
C LEU A 100 18.92 -9.74 -17.22
N GLU A 101 18.99 -11.08 -17.35
CA GLU A 101 18.00 -11.86 -18.08
C GLU A 101 16.64 -11.79 -17.37
N SER A 102 15.60 -11.41 -18.10
CA SER A 102 14.21 -11.29 -17.65
C SER A 102 13.25 -11.68 -18.77
N ILE A 103 11.95 -11.67 -18.49
CA ILE A 103 10.91 -11.93 -19.50
C ILE A 103 10.37 -10.60 -20.04
N GLY A 104 10.38 -10.45 -21.36
CA GLY A 104 9.72 -9.38 -22.09
C GLY A 104 8.52 -9.92 -22.84
N THR A 105 7.39 -9.22 -22.78
CA THR A 105 6.17 -9.59 -23.51
C THR A 105 6.14 -8.82 -24.83
N PHE A 106 6.07 -9.55 -25.94
CA PHE A 106 6.04 -9.02 -27.31
C PHE A 106 4.66 -9.26 -27.91
N LEU A 107 4.19 -8.35 -28.75
CA LEU A 107 2.98 -8.54 -29.53
C LEU A 107 3.34 -9.10 -30.91
N ASP A 108 2.51 -10.01 -31.40
CA ASP A 108 2.74 -10.70 -32.66
C ASP A 108 1.42 -11.05 -33.33
N THR A 109 1.48 -11.41 -34.61
CA THR A 109 0.33 -11.89 -35.38
C THR A 109 0.68 -13.26 -36.01
N PRO A 110 -0.19 -14.28 -35.89
CA PRO A 110 0.15 -15.64 -36.30
C PRO A 110 0.03 -15.89 -37.81
N ASP A 111 -0.49 -14.92 -38.56
CA ASP A 111 -0.82 -14.99 -39.98
C ASP A 111 0.34 -14.61 -40.91
N THR A 112 1.48 -14.15 -40.36
CA THR A 112 2.66 -13.78 -41.15
C THR A 112 3.95 -14.39 -40.60
N ASP A 113 4.96 -14.55 -41.47
CA ASP A 113 6.29 -15.05 -41.10
C ASP A 113 7.19 -13.96 -40.48
N ILE A 114 6.77 -12.69 -40.54
CA ILE A 114 7.51 -11.55 -39.99
C ILE A 114 6.92 -11.25 -38.61
N ILE A 115 7.75 -11.40 -37.57
CA ILE A 115 7.32 -11.17 -36.19
C ILE A 115 6.83 -9.72 -36.03
N GLY A 116 5.64 -9.56 -35.46
CA GLY A 116 5.02 -8.26 -35.19
C GLY A 116 4.45 -7.56 -36.43
N PHE A 117 4.42 -8.21 -37.60
CA PHE A 117 3.93 -7.63 -38.84
C PHE A 117 2.46 -7.94 -39.10
N VAL A 118 1.64 -6.90 -39.26
CA VAL A 118 0.26 -7.03 -39.72
C VAL A 118 0.18 -6.83 -41.23
N ASP A 119 -0.28 -7.86 -41.95
CA ASP A 119 -0.58 -7.76 -43.38
C ASP A 119 -1.92 -7.02 -43.59
N THR A 120 -1.87 -5.86 -44.24
CA THR A 120 -3.03 -5.00 -44.48
C THR A 120 -3.77 -5.34 -45.77
N SER A 121 -3.34 -6.33 -46.56
CA SER A 121 -3.92 -6.64 -47.88
C SER A 121 -5.41 -7.00 -47.85
N SER A 122 -5.93 -7.45 -46.71
CA SER A 122 -7.36 -7.74 -46.51
C SER A 122 -8.13 -6.61 -45.80
N SER A 123 -7.45 -5.50 -45.48
CA SER A 123 -8.01 -4.34 -44.79
C SER A 123 -8.74 -3.38 -45.75
N PRO A 124 -9.76 -2.65 -45.27
CA PRO A 124 -10.31 -1.49 -45.99
C PRO A 124 -9.29 -0.37 -46.27
N LEU A 125 -8.12 -0.41 -45.63
CA LEU A 125 -7.03 0.56 -45.80
C LEU A 125 -5.88 0.06 -46.70
N SER A 126 -6.05 -1.09 -47.36
CA SER A 126 -5.00 -1.73 -48.19
C SER A 126 -4.52 -0.88 -49.36
N ASP A 127 -5.32 0.10 -49.80
CA ASP A 127 -4.99 1.02 -50.88
C ASP A 127 -4.08 2.18 -50.43
N LEU A 128 -3.87 2.33 -49.13
CA LEU A 128 -3.08 3.41 -48.53
C LEU A 128 -1.96 2.91 -47.62
N ILE A 129 -2.20 1.84 -46.86
CA ILE A 129 -1.27 1.30 -45.88
C ILE A 129 -0.75 -0.04 -46.39
N GLU A 130 0.56 -0.12 -46.61
CA GLU A 130 1.23 -1.32 -47.12
C GLU A 130 1.58 -2.33 -46.02
N GLY A 131 1.46 -1.93 -44.76
CA GLY A 131 1.61 -2.82 -43.62
C GLY A 131 1.75 -2.09 -42.29
N ILE A 132 1.78 -2.85 -41.19
CA ILE A 132 1.93 -2.30 -39.84
C ILE A 132 2.96 -3.14 -39.07
N ALA A 133 3.84 -2.46 -38.36
CA ALA A 133 4.75 -3.08 -37.38
C ALA A 133 4.29 -2.76 -35.96
N LEU A 134 3.91 -3.79 -35.21
CA LEU A 134 3.62 -3.68 -33.78
C LEU A 134 4.88 -3.25 -33.02
N SER A 135 4.74 -2.31 -32.09
CA SER A 135 5.88 -1.81 -31.32
C SER A 135 6.44 -2.87 -30.38
N GLU A 136 7.77 -3.00 -30.34
CA GLU A 136 8.48 -3.86 -29.39
C GLU A 136 8.99 -3.07 -28.17
N PRO A 137 9.09 -3.71 -26.99
CA PRO A 137 9.69 -3.06 -25.83
C PRO A 137 11.18 -2.80 -26.03
N ALA A 138 11.63 -1.58 -25.70
CA ALA A 138 13.04 -1.20 -25.69
C ALA A 138 13.59 -1.17 -24.25
N TYR A 139 14.85 -1.57 -24.07
CA TYR A 139 15.52 -1.62 -22.78
C TYR A 139 16.81 -0.81 -22.79
N TYR A 140 17.15 -0.18 -21.66
CA TYR A 140 18.41 0.54 -21.49
C TYR A 140 19.60 -0.41 -21.53
N THR A 141 20.66 -0.06 -22.28
CA THR A 141 21.94 -0.74 -22.26
C THR A 141 22.73 -0.33 -21.02
N ASP A 142 22.91 -1.31 -20.13
CA ASP A 142 23.67 -1.38 -18.86
C ASP A 142 24.40 -0.12 -18.32
N VAL A 143 24.03 0.29 -17.10
CA VAL A 143 24.91 0.92 -16.11
C VAL A 143 25.41 -0.22 -15.22
N GLY A 144 26.73 -0.41 -15.11
CA GLY A 144 27.32 -1.64 -14.54
C GLY A 144 26.76 -2.06 -13.17
N LEU A 145 26.71 -3.38 -12.92
CA LEU A 145 26.25 -3.93 -11.65
C LEU A 145 27.06 -3.35 -10.46
N PRO A 146 26.39 -2.98 -9.35
CA PRO A 146 27.08 -2.44 -8.18
C PRO A 146 27.97 -3.49 -7.53
N SER A 147 28.96 -3.02 -6.77
CA SER A 147 29.83 -3.90 -5.98
C SER A 147 28.98 -4.70 -4.97
N GLY A 148 29.28 -5.99 -4.81
CA GLY A 148 28.69 -6.80 -3.75
C GLY A 148 29.24 -6.50 -2.35
N ASP A 149 30.35 -5.78 -2.27
CA ASP A 149 30.97 -5.31 -1.03
C ASP A 149 30.69 -3.81 -0.83
N PRO A 150 30.41 -3.37 0.41
CA PRO A 150 30.17 -1.95 0.71
C PRO A 150 31.42 -1.11 0.47
N PRO A 151 31.28 0.17 0.07
CA PRO A 151 32.39 1.09 -0.04
C PRO A 151 32.96 1.45 1.33
N ASP A 152 34.26 1.77 1.38
CA ASP A 152 34.90 2.30 2.57
C ASP A 152 34.51 3.78 2.79
N THR A 153 34.02 4.11 3.98
CA THR A 153 33.77 5.50 4.41
C THR A 153 34.76 5.91 5.49
N SER A 154 35.03 7.22 5.65
CA SER A 154 36.08 7.70 6.56
C SER A 154 35.64 7.84 8.03
N TYR A 155 34.37 7.61 8.33
CA TYR A 155 33.78 7.73 9.67
C TYR A 155 33.36 6.36 10.23
N TRP A 156 33.12 6.31 11.54
CA TRP A 156 32.62 5.10 12.19
C TRP A 156 31.23 4.73 11.69
N HIS A 157 31.11 3.52 11.16
CA HIS A 157 29.89 2.95 10.63
C HIS A 157 29.87 1.44 10.89
N LEU A 158 28.71 0.84 10.63
CA LEU A 158 28.52 -0.60 10.57
C LEU A 158 28.20 -1.00 9.13
N ILE A 159 28.45 -2.27 8.83
CA ILE A 159 27.93 -2.95 7.64
C ILE A 159 26.97 -4.06 8.06
N PRO A 160 26.16 -4.64 7.16
CA PRO A 160 25.18 -5.66 7.51
C PRO A 160 25.77 -6.83 8.31
N GLN A 161 27.00 -7.24 8.01
CA GLN A 161 27.69 -8.34 8.69
C GLN A 161 28.02 -8.04 10.17
N ASP A 162 28.10 -6.77 10.57
CA ASP A 162 28.38 -6.40 11.96
C ASP A 162 27.17 -6.54 12.87
N ILE A 163 25.96 -6.49 12.30
CA ILE A 163 24.72 -6.39 13.09
C ILE A 163 24.55 -7.63 13.99
N ALA A 164 24.73 -8.85 13.45
CA ALA A 164 24.52 -10.09 14.23
C ALA A 164 25.51 -10.24 15.39
N PRO A 165 26.81 -9.98 15.20
CA PRO A 165 27.74 -9.88 16.32
C PRO A 165 27.31 -8.84 17.36
N LYS A 166 26.94 -7.62 16.94
CA LYS A 166 26.64 -6.52 17.87
C LYS A 166 25.31 -6.68 18.61
N LEU A 167 24.35 -7.41 18.04
CA LEU A 167 23.08 -7.77 18.70
C LEU A 167 23.11 -9.16 19.37
N ASN A 168 24.30 -9.74 19.52
CA ASN A 168 24.52 -11.04 20.16
C ASN A 168 23.69 -12.19 19.56
N ALA A 169 23.61 -12.28 18.23
CA ALA A 169 22.87 -13.35 17.53
C ALA A 169 23.78 -14.46 16.96
N VAL A 170 25.09 -14.23 16.84
CA VAL A 170 26.05 -15.18 16.21
C VAL A 170 26.04 -16.55 16.87
N THR A 171 25.96 -16.61 18.21
CA THR A 171 25.90 -17.89 18.93
C THR A 171 24.66 -18.71 18.56
N ALA A 172 23.51 -18.05 18.32
CA ALA A 172 22.32 -18.74 17.83
C ALA A 172 22.55 -19.29 16.41
N HIS A 173 23.18 -18.50 15.54
CA HIS A 173 23.50 -18.93 14.17
C HIS A 173 24.44 -20.14 14.14
N GLN A 174 25.45 -20.15 15.01
CA GLN A 174 26.39 -21.27 15.17
C GLN A 174 25.68 -22.54 15.68
N GLN A 175 24.55 -22.41 16.38
CA GLN A 175 23.69 -23.50 16.80
C GLN A 175 22.66 -23.93 15.74
N GLY A 176 22.74 -23.38 14.52
CA GLY A 176 21.78 -23.67 13.44
C GLY A 176 20.44 -22.96 13.58
N ILE A 177 20.32 -22.00 14.49
CA ILE A 177 19.11 -21.19 14.69
C ILE A 177 19.30 -19.91 13.88
N LYS A 178 18.70 -19.88 12.69
CA LYS A 178 18.92 -18.88 11.64
C LYS A 178 17.63 -18.38 10.98
N GLY A 179 16.47 -18.74 11.52
CA GLY A 179 15.15 -18.39 11.01
C GLY A 179 14.54 -19.41 10.04
N GLN A 180 15.14 -20.59 9.90
CA GLN A 180 14.68 -21.61 8.95
C GLN A 180 13.20 -21.97 9.16
N GLY A 181 12.41 -21.90 8.08
CA GLY A 181 10.99 -22.25 8.06
C GLY A 181 10.07 -21.21 8.73
N ILE A 182 10.59 -20.02 9.03
CA ILE A 182 9.80 -18.90 9.55
C ILE A 182 9.48 -17.94 8.40
N ASN A 183 8.19 -17.70 8.19
CA ASN A 183 7.72 -16.80 7.14
C ASN A 183 7.70 -15.35 7.64
N VAL A 184 8.52 -14.50 7.05
CA VAL A 184 8.60 -13.07 7.39
C VAL A 184 8.20 -12.23 6.19
N VAL A 185 7.17 -11.42 6.38
CA VAL A 185 6.74 -10.45 5.37
C VAL A 185 7.19 -9.06 5.80
N MET A 186 7.92 -8.36 4.93
CA MET A 186 8.27 -6.96 5.11
C MET A 186 7.36 -6.11 4.22
N VAL A 187 6.68 -5.11 4.79
CA VAL A 187 5.89 -4.15 4.01
C VAL A 187 6.73 -2.89 3.84
N ASP A 188 7.33 -2.71 2.68
CA ASP A 188 8.24 -1.58 2.41
C ASP A 188 8.26 -1.14 0.94
N SER A 189 9.19 -0.27 0.51
CA SER A 189 9.22 0.36 -0.81
C SER A 189 9.52 -0.58 -1.98
N GLY A 190 10.08 -1.77 -1.70
CA GLY A 190 10.48 -2.75 -2.71
C GLY A 190 11.69 -3.55 -2.26
N TRP A 191 12.13 -4.50 -3.09
CA TRP A 191 13.35 -5.28 -2.84
C TRP A 191 14.05 -5.57 -4.16
N TYR A 192 15.19 -4.90 -4.35
CA TYR A 192 16.08 -5.16 -5.46
C TYR A 192 17.07 -6.26 -5.10
N ARG A 193 17.32 -7.17 -6.05
CA ARG A 193 18.25 -8.29 -5.85
C ARG A 193 19.70 -7.84 -5.99
N HIS A 194 20.14 -6.97 -5.08
CA HIS A 194 21.51 -6.47 -4.99
C HIS A 194 22.53 -7.63 -4.93
N PRO A 195 23.71 -7.53 -5.58
CA PRO A 195 24.76 -8.56 -5.54
C PRO A 195 25.18 -8.99 -4.13
N PHE A 196 25.08 -8.09 -3.15
CA PHE A 196 25.22 -8.41 -1.71
C PHE A 196 24.33 -9.58 -1.28
N PHE A 197 23.03 -9.57 -1.63
CA PHE A 197 22.10 -10.63 -1.24
C PHE A 197 22.47 -11.95 -1.91
N ALA A 198 22.79 -11.90 -3.20
CA ALA A 198 23.17 -13.09 -3.97
C ALA A 198 24.43 -13.76 -3.41
N ARG A 199 25.47 -12.97 -3.10
CA ARG A 199 26.74 -13.47 -2.54
C ARG A 199 26.55 -14.11 -1.17
N ASN A 200 25.68 -13.56 -0.33
CA ASN A 200 25.39 -14.10 1.00
C ASN A 200 24.31 -15.21 0.97
N GLY A 201 23.81 -15.58 -0.21
CA GLY A 201 22.81 -16.63 -0.36
C GLY A 201 21.41 -16.25 0.12
N TYR A 202 21.15 -14.97 0.36
CA TYR A 202 19.85 -14.45 0.78
C TYR A 202 18.86 -14.51 -0.36
N ARG A 203 17.66 -15.03 -0.07
CA ARG A 203 16.60 -15.26 -1.04
C ARG A 203 15.30 -14.64 -0.56
N GLY A 204 14.52 -14.16 -1.53
CA GLY A 204 13.28 -13.46 -1.28
C GLY A 204 12.41 -13.40 -2.53
N GLN A 205 11.15 -13.06 -2.33
CA GLN A 205 10.21 -12.75 -3.41
C GLN A 205 9.56 -11.40 -3.17
N VAL A 206 9.11 -10.75 -4.25
CA VAL A 206 8.39 -9.47 -4.18
C VAL A 206 6.95 -9.66 -4.63
N ILE A 207 6.02 -9.21 -3.79
CA ILE A 207 4.59 -9.15 -4.09
C ILE A 207 4.19 -7.68 -4.18
N LEU A 208 3.46 -7.31 -5.25
CA LEU A 208 3.01 -5.95 -5.45
C LEU A 208 1.80 -5.61 -4.57
N GLY A 209 1.87 -4.49 -3.85
CA GLY A 209 0.72 -3.82 -3.25
C GLY A 209 -0.18 -3.18 -4.30
N ALA A 210 -1.35 -2.71 -3.87
CA ALA A 210 -2.31 -2.04 -4.77
C ALA A 210 -1.71 -0.75 -5.35
N GLY A 211 -1.72 -0.63 -6.67
CA GLY A 211 -1.15 0.51 -7.39
C GLY A 211 0.38 0.54 -7.43
N CYS A 212 1.04 -0.57 -7.11
CA CYS A 212 2.48 -0.76 -7.35
C CYS A 212 2.69 -1.55 -8.66
N ILE A 213 3.82 -1.29 -9.31
CA ILE A 213 4.26 -1.98 -10.53
C ILE A 213 5.70 -2.49 -10.35
N ASN A 214 6.20 -3.25 -11.32
CA ASN A 214 7.61 -3.67 -11.43
C ASN A 214 8.19 -4.28 -10.14
N PRO A 215 7.94 -5.59 -9.87
CA PRO A 215 8.35 -6.22 -8.62
C PRO A 215 9.88 -6.30 -8.44
N GLU A 216 10.66 -6.18 -9.51
CA GLU A 216 12.13 -6.29 -9.49
C GLU A 216 12.82 -4.95 -9.18
N VAL A 217 12.07 -3.84 -9.11
CA VAL A 217 12.61 -2.49 -8.93
C VAL A 217 12.17 -1.93 -7.57
N ASP A 218 13.09 -1.25 -6.89
CA ASP A 218 12.82 -0.47 -5.68
C ASP A 218 13.27 0.98 -5.90
N GLU A 219 12.40 1.81 -6.46
CA GLU A 219 12.75 3.18 -6.87
C GLU A 219 13.21 4.06 -5.70
N ASN A 220 12.83 3.68 -4.47
CA ASN A 220 13.26 4.38 -3.27
C ASN A 220 14.58 3.81 -2.71
N GLY A 221 14.68 2.49 -2.60
CA GLY A 221 15.84 1.78 -2.03
C GLY A 221 15.71 1.46 -0.54
N HIS A 222 14.74 2.05 0.18
CA HIS A 222 14.56 1.84 1.61
C HIS A 222 14.28 0.38 1.96
N GLY A 223 13.29 -0.25 1.32
CA GLY A 223 12.95 -1.65 1.56
C GLY A 223 14.10 -2.62 1.24
N THR A 224 14.88 -2.31 0.19
CA THR A 224 16.10 -3.05 -0.14
C THR A 224 17.11 -2.99 1.01
N GLY A 225 17.48 -1.80 1.47
CA GLY A 225 18.45 -1.67 2.56
C GLY A 225 17.94 -2.25 3.88
N GLU A 226 16.66 -2.03 4.21
CA GLU A 226 16.09 -2.55 5.46
C GLU A 226 15.94 -4.07 5.49
N SER A 227 15.81 -4.72 4.34
CA SER A 227 15.87 -6.18 4.26
C SER A 227 17.24 -6.74 4.68
N ALA A 228 18.34 -5.99 4.47
CA ALA A 228 19.67 -6.45 4.88
C ALA A 228 19.78 -6.56 6.41
N ASN A 229 19.18 -5.62 7.14
CA ASN A 229 19.05 -5.68 8.61
C ASN A 229 18.33 -6.97 9.07
N LEU A 230 17.27 -7.35 8.37
CA LEU A 230 16.50 -8.57 8.66
C LEU A 230 17.31 -9.84 8.39
N PHE A 231 17.92 -9.94 7.19
CA PHE A 231 18.73 -11.09 6.80
C PHE A 231 19.97 -11.27 7.68
N SER A 232 20.60 -10.17 8.13
CA SER A 232 21.70 -10.25 9.09
C SER A 232 21.31 -10.95 10.39
N MET A 233 20.06 -10.78 10.84
CA MET A 233 19.56 -11.46 12.04
C MET A 233 19.09 -12.88 11.78
N ALA A 234 18.39 -13.10 10.68
CA ALA A 234 17.77 -14.39 10.37
C ALA A 234 18.01 -14.75 8.90
N PRO A 235 19.19 -15.30 8.57
CA PRO A 235 19.63 -15.45 7.18
C PRO A 235 18.90 -16.55 6.40
N GLU A 236 18.14 -17.42 7.07
CA GLU A 236 17.47 -18.59 6.46
C GLU A 236 15.93 -18.49 6.52
N ILE A 237 15.37 -17.28 6.73
CA ILE A 237 13.92 -17.04 6.71
C ILE A 237 13.30 -17.23 5.32
N ASP A 238 12.02 -17.56 5.30
CA ASP A 238 11.20 -17.47 4.09
C ASP A 238 10.74 -16.01 3.93
N PHE A 239 11.53 -15.23 3.20
CA PHE A 239 11.33 -13.78 3.07
C PHE A 239 10.39 -13.41 1.93
N THR A 240 9.42 -12.54 2.23
CA THR A 240 8.59 -11.88 1.24
C THR A 240 8.61 -10.37 1.44
N MET A 241 9.04 -9.62 0.43
CA MET A 241 8.81 -8.19 0.36
C MET A 241 7.42 -7.93 -0.22
N LEU A 242 6.60 -7.16 0.48
CA LEU A 242 5.39 -6.58 -0.05
C LEU A 242 5.66 -5.10 -0.41
N LYS A 243 5.82 -4.85 -1.71
CA LYS A 243 6.08 -3.51 -2.26
C LYS A 243 4.85 -2.61 -2.06
N GLY A 244 5.00 -1.54 -1.29
CA GLY A 244 3.97 -0.54 -1.03
C GLY A 244 4.33 0.83 -1.61
N ASN A 245 3.32 1.55 -2.11
CA ASN A 245 3.45 2.96 -2.51
C ASN A 245 3.09 3.94 -1.37
N PHE A 246 2.71 3.40 -0.21
CA PHE A 246 2.26 4.11 1.00
C PHE A 246 1.15 5.15 0.82
N LYS A 247 0.49 5.18 -0.35
CA LYS A 247 -0.79 5.87 -0.56
C LYS A 247 -1.97 5.04 -0.03
N ASN A 248 -1.78 3.71 0.08
CA ASN A 248 -2.76 2.80 0.67
C ASN A 248 -2.08 1.74 1.57
N SER A 249 -1.49 2.18 2.69
CA SER A 249 -0.73 1.30 3.58
C SER A 249 -1.60 0.24 4.28
N ILE A 250 -2.89 0.50 4.50
CA ILE A 250 -3.82 -0.52 5.03
C ILE A 250 -3.98 -1.67 4.03
N ALA A 251 -4.17 -1.41 2.74
CA ALA A 251 -4.31 -2.48 1.74
C ALA A 251 -3.02 -3.30 1.63
N ALA A 252 -1.85 -2.65 1.68
CA ALA A 252 -0.58 -3.35 1.74
C ALA A 252 -0.50 -4.23 3.00
N PHE A 253 -0.69 -3.66 4.19
CA PHE A 253 -0.66 -4.42 5.44
C PHE A 253 -1.63 -5.61 5.44
N LYS A 254 -2.87 -5.43 4.97
CA LYS A 254 -3.85 -6.53 4.83
C LYS A 254 -3.38 -7.61 3.86
N LYS A 255 -2.76 -7.23 2.74
CA LYS A 255 -2.19 -8.19 1.79
C LYS A 255 -1.02 -8.97 2.41
N ALA A 256 -0.19 -8.34 3.23
CA ALA A 256 0.83 -9.03 4.01
C ALA A 256 0.21 -10.05 4.99
N VAL A 257 -0.80 -9.63 5.77
CA VAL A 257 -1.52 -10.52 6.70
C VAL A 257 -2.20 -11.67 5.99
N PHE A 258 -2.75 -11.46 4.79
CA PHE A 258 -3.39 -12.50 3.98
C PHE A 258 -2.42 -13.64 3.60
N LEU A 259 -1.12 -13.38 3.52
CA LEU A 259 -0.09 -14.40 3.29
C LEU A 259 0.13 -15.30 4.52
N ARG A 260 -0.51 -14.99 5.66
CA ARG A 260 -0.39 -15.66 6.96
C ARG A 260 1.07 -15.83 7.39
N PRO A 261 1.86 -14.74 7.43
CA PRO A 261 3.23 -14.81 7.91
C PRO A 261 3.28 -15.07 9.41
N ASP A 262 4.43 -15.53 9.88
CA ASP A 262 4.71 -15.58 11.31
C ASP A 262 4.97 -14.17 11.87
N ILE A 263 5.60 -13.32 11.05
CA ILE A 263 6.11 -12.01 11.43
C ILE A 263 5.87 -11.00 10.31
N VAL A 264 5.41 -9.81 10.66
CA VAL A 264 5.33 -8.66 9.76
C VAL A 264 6.24 -7.54 10.27
N SER A 265 7.20 -7.11 9.44
CA SER A 265 8.07 -5.97 9.71
C SER A 265 7.61 -4.75 8.92
N CYS A 266 7.46 -3.61 9.61
CA CYS A 266 6.99 -2.36 9.03
C CYS A 266 7.89 -1.19 9.45
N SER A 267 8.64 -0.64 8.50
CA SER A 267 9.51 0.52 8.71
C SER A 267 8.88 1.82 8.21
N TRP A 268 7.56 1.94 8.36
CA TRP A 268 6.75 3.09 7.93
C TRP A 268 5.74 3.48 9.02
N GLY A 269 5.25 4.71 8.94
CA GLY A 269 4.25 5.23 9.86
C GLY A 269 3.91 6.69 9.60
N SER A 270 3.21 7.29 10.55
CA SER A 270 2.87 8.70 10.57
C SER A 270 3.16 9.28 11.96
N SER A 271 3.23 10.61 12.08
CA SER A 271 3.33 11.27 13.38
C SER A 271 1.92 11.61 13.90
N LYS A 272 1.51 10.98 15.01
CA LYS A 272 0.26 11.26 15.71
C LYS A 272 0.46 11.31 17.22
N GLN A 273 0.37 12.52 17.76
CA GLN A 273 0.67 12.79 19.15
C GLN A 273 -0.55 12.70 20.08
N TYR A 274 -1.74 13.04 19.59
CA TYR A 274 -2.96 13.18 20.40
C TYR A 274 -4.18 12.57 19.71
N LEU A 275 -5.22 12.31 20.49
CA LEU A 275 -6.58 12.05 20.03
C LEU A 275 -7.24 13.31 19.44
N PRO A 276 -8.32 13.19 18.64
CA PRO A 276 -8.91 11.93 18.17
C PRO A 276 -8.11 11.29 17.02
N LEU A 277 -8.21 9.98 16.90
CA LEU A 277 -7.70 9.27 15.72
C LEU A 277 -8.58 9.57 14.51
N SER A 278 -7.97 9.72 13.32
CA SER A 278 -8.72 9.78 12.08
C SER A 278 -9.38 8.43 11.77
N ALA A 279 -10.42 8.42 10.94
CA ALA A 279 -11.05 7.17 10.49
C ALA A 279 -10.03 6.19 9.87
N TYR A 280 -9.04 6.72 9.14
CA TYR A 280 -7.93 5.92 8.61
C TYR A 280 -7.09 5.28 9.72
N HIS A 281 -6.72 6.04 10.75
CA HIS A 281 -5.94 5.52 11.88
C HIS A 281 -6.72 4.46 12.66
N ILE A 282 -8.02 4.67 12.90
CA ILE A 282 -8.90 3.69 13.55
C ILE A 282 -8.98 2.38 12.74
N ALA A 283 -9.13 2.49 11.42
CA ALA A 283 -9.14 1.32 10.54
C ALA A 283 -7.77 0.60 10.55
N LEU A 284 -6.67 1.33 10.52
CA LEU A 284 -5.32 0.78 10.58
C LEU A 284 -5.11 0.02 11.90
N THR A 285 -5.49 0.58 13.04
CA THR A 285 -5.36 -0.08 14.35
C THR A 285 -6.20 -1.35 14.43
N ALA A 286 -7.43 -1.34 13.91
CA ALA A 286 -8.27 -2.53 13.88
C ALA A 286 -7.64 -3.68 13.08
N ASN A 287 -7.03 -3.38 11.92
CA ASN A 287 -6.34 -4.41 11.11
C ASN A 287 -5.06 -4.92 11.79
N ILE A 288 -4.35 -4.05 12.52
CA ILE A 288 -3.16 -4.44 13.29
C ILE A 288 -3.56 -5.35 14.46
N ALA A 289 -4.58 -4.96 15.23
CA ALA A 289 -5.11 -5.77 16.33
C ALA A 289 -5.56 -7.16 15.84
N ASP A 290 -6.27 -7.21 14.70
CA ASP A 290 -6.69 -8.48 14.09
C ASP A 290 -5.48 -9.35 13.69
N ALA A 291 -4.45 -8.77 13.08
CA ALA A 291 -3.23 -9.51 12.73
C ALA A 291 -2.55 -10.12 13.97
N VAL A 292 -2.41 -9.33 15.04
CA VAL A 292 -1.82 -9.81 16.30
C VAL A 292 -2.70 -10.87 16.96
N TYR A 293 -4.03 -10.71 16.91
CA TYR A 293 -4.99 -11.70 17.40
C TYR A 293 -4.88 -13.04 16.67
N GLN A 294 -4.55 -13.03 15.37
CA GLN A 294 -4.25 -14.23 14.58
C GLN A 294 -2.90 -14.90 14.94
N GLY A 295 -2.13 -14.32 15.87
CA GLY A 295 -0.84 -14.85 16.33
C GLY A 295 0.37 -14.35 15.53
N ILE A 296 0.18 -13.34 14.66
CA ILE A 296 1.25 -12.74 13.87
C ILE A 296 2.03 -11.75 14.74
N ILE A 297 3.36 -11.87 14.79
CA ILE A 297 4.22 -10.89 15.46
C ILE A 297 4.34 -9.67 14.55
N VAL A 298 3.91 -8.50 15.00
CA VAL A 298 3.96 -7.27 14.20
C VAL A 298 4.96 -6.30 14.83
N VAL A 299 5.96 -5.88 14.05
CA VAL A 299 7.02 -4.95 14.49
C VAL A 299 6.92 -3.65 13.70
N PHE A 300 6.82 -2.52 14.40
CA PHE A 300 6.79 -1.19 13.80
C PHE A 300 7.91 -0.30 14.31
N SER A 301 8.51 0.49 13.43
CA SER A 301 9.47 1.54 13.82
C SER A 301 8.82 2.60 14.73
N ALA A 302 9.51 3.01 15.79
CA ALA A 302 9.02 3.99 16.77
C ALA A 302 9.02 5.43 16.23
N GLY A 303 9.73 5.71 15.14
CA GLY A 303 9.88 7.03 14.54
C GLY A 303 11.23 7.67 14.87
N ASN A 304 11.58 8.71 14.11
CA ASN A 304 12.87 9.37 14.15
C ASN A 304 12.71 10.86 14.55
N GLY A 305 11.98 11.10 15.65
CA GLY A 305 11.46 12.42 16.05
C GLY A 305 9.95 12.58 15.84
N HIS A 306 9.30 11.56 15.29
CA HIS A 306 7.84 11.48 15.17
C HIS A 306 7.21 10.93 16.45
N TRP A 307 5.99 11.35 16.75
CA TRP A 307 5.11 10.61 17.66
C TRP A 307 4.57 9.40 16.91
N GLY A 308 5.40 8.35 16.80
CA GLY A 308 5.21 7.26 15.86
C GLY A 308 3.85 6.58 15.96
N PHE A 309 3.16 6.44 14.84
CA PHE A 309 1.91 5.72 14.73
C PHE A 309 1.93 4.89 13.43
N PRO A 310 1.71 3.56 13.49
CA PRO A 310 1.00 2.84 14.54
C PRO A 310 1.88 2.17 15.61
N SER A 311 3.16 2.53 15.77
CA SER A 311 4.02 1.96 16.85
C SER A 311 3.49 2.22 18.28
N GLN A 312 2.65 3.24 18.46
CA GLN A 312 1.86 3.44 19.70
C GLN A 312 0.80 2.36 19.97
N HIS A 313 0.43 1.50 19.01
CA HIS A 313 -0.54 0.44 19.26
C HIS A 313 -0.01 -0.54 20.32
N PRO A 314 -0.80 -0.91 21.36
CA PRO A 314 -0.30 -1.73 22.46
C PRO A 314 0.10 -3.15 22.03
N ASP A 315 -0.53 -3.69 20.99
CA ASP A 315 -0.29 -5.07 20.54
C ASP A 315 0.98 -5.24 19.71
N VAL A 316 1.55 -4.18 19.13
CA VAL A 316 2.77 -4.28 18.30
C VAL A 316 4.04 -4.19 19.13
N ILE A 317 5.16 -4.67 18.59
CA ILE A 317 6.49 -4.39 19.13
C ILE A 317 6.97 -3.08 18.51
N ALA A 318 7.15 -2.05 19.35
CA ALA A 318 7.65 -0.75 18.92
C ALA A 318 9.18 -0.70 19.00
N ALA A 319 9.83 -0.56 17.85
CA ALA A 319 11.28 -0.60 17.69
C ALA A 319 11.92 0.78 17.84
N GLY A 320 12.70 0.98 18.90
CA GLY A 320 13.48 2.19 19.19
C GLY A 320 14.92 2.11 18.68
N GLY A 321 15.76 3.07 19.09
CA GLY A 321 17.14 3.16 18.61
C GLY A 321 18.20 3.41 19.67
N VAL A 322 19.26 2.62 19.63
CA VAL A 322 20.48 2.76 20.42
C VAL A 322 21.66 2.87 19.45
N TYR A 323 22.54 3.83 19.72
CA TYR A 323 23.79 3.99 18.98
C TYR A 323 24.91 3.22 19.70
N LEU A 324 25.69 2.46 18.92
CA LEU A 324 26.91 1.81 19.36
C LEU A 324 28.10 2.53 18.75
N ASP A 325 28.93 3.12 19.60
CA ASP A 325 30.12 3.88 19.21
C ASP A 325 31.33 2.97 18.91
N SER A 326 32.37 3.53 18.28
CA SER A 326 33.61 2.80 17.93
C SER A 326 34.27 2.13 19.13
N ASP A 327 34.13 2.74 20.30
CA ASP A 327 34.74 2.28 21.56
C ASP A 327 33.87 1.23 22.28
N GLY A 328 32.77 0.80 21.66
CA GLY A 328 31.84 -0.18 22.21
C GLY A 328 30.81 0.38 23.19
N LYS A 329 30.77 1.71 23.37
CA LYS A 329 29.83 2.38 24.27
C LYS A 329 28.44 2.42 23.64
N LEU A 330 27.43 2.10 24.45
CA LEU A 330 26.02 2.19 24.08
C LEU A 330 25.40 3.48 24.62
N GLU A 331 24.57 4.12 23.80
CA GLU A 331 23.76 5.25 24.20
C GLU A 331 22.44 5.29 23.44
N ALA A 332 21.38 5.83 24.06
CA ALA A 332 20.15 6.13 23.35
C ALA A 332 20.44 7.07 22.18
N SER A 333 19.93 6.71 21.00
CA SER A 333 20.11 7.52 19.82
C SER A 333 19.25 8.79 19.91
N ASN A 334 19.88 9.94 19.78
CA ASN A 334 19.19 11.24 19.69
C ASN A 334 18.41 11.43 18.38
N TYR A 335 18.50 10.46 17.46
CA TYR A 335 17.70 10.40 16.24
C TYR A 335 16.36 9.71 16.49
N ALA A 336 16.34 8.66 17.31
CA ALA A 336 15.17 7.83 17.56
C ALA A 336 14.17 8.49 18.53
N SER A 337 12.88 8.32 18.27
CA SER A 337 11.81 8.76 19.16
C SER A 337 11.75 7.92 20.43
N GLY A 338 11.40 8.57 21.54
CA GLY A 338 11.08 7.93 22.81
C GLY A 338 10.11 8.82 23.58
N PHE A 339 8.98 8.28 24.04
CA PHE A 339 7.89 9.02 24.68
C PHE A 339 6.83 8.11 25.35
N SER A 340 6.04 8.68 26.27
CA SER A 340 4.78 8.08 26.72
C SER A 340 3.64 8.48 25.79
N SER A 341 2.85 7.52 25.30
CA SER A 341 1.72 7.79 24.40
C SER A 341 0.66 8.63 25.10
N ASN A 342 0.13 9.64 24.39
CA ASN A 342 -1.08 10.37 24.81
C ASN A 342 -2.37 9.77 24.19
N ILE A 343 -2.26 8.67 23.44
CA ILE A 343 -3.37 8.00 22.75
C ILE A 343 -3.76 6.74 23.52
N TYR A 344 -2.78 5.93 23.91
CA TYR A 344 -3.00 4.72 24.71
C TYR A 344 -2.43 4.93 26.11
N SER A 345 -3.31 5.04 27.11
CA SER A 345 -2.91 5.27 28.50
C SER A 345 -1.92 4.20 28.98
N GLY A 346 -0.80 4.63 29.57
CA GLY A 346 0.25 3.75 30.09
C GLY A 346 1.15 3.11 29.02
N ARG A 347 0.93 3.35 27.73
CA ARG A 347 1.78 2.82 26.65
C ARG A 347 3.03 3.69 26.49
N ILE A 348 4.21 3.07 26.57
CA ILE A 348 5.49 3.71 26.25
C ILE A 348 5.97 3.23 24.88
N VAL A 349 6.61 4.13 24.15
CA VAL A 349 7.27 3.85 22.87
C VAL A 349 8.70 4.37 22.98
N PRO A 350 9.75 3.57 22.71
CA PRO A 350 9.72 2.19 22.22
C PRO A 350 9.48 1.13 23.31
N ASP A 351 9.21 -0.11 22.89
CA ASP A 351 9.26 -1.29 23.78
C ASP A 351 10.71 -1.75 23.97
N ILE A 352 11.48 -1.75 22.89
CA ILE A 352 12.84 -2.30 22.80
C ILE A 352 13.59 -1.64 21.64
N CYS A 353 14.92 -1.56 21.72
CA CYS A 353 15.75 -0.91 20.70
C CYS A 353 16.58 -1.88 19.87
N GLY A 354 16.76 -1.51 18.60
CA GLY A 354 17.85 -2.01 17.75
C GLY A 354 18.96 -0.96 17.58
N LEU A 355 19.92 -1.24 16.71
CA LEU A 355 21.03 -0.36 16.38
C LEU A 355 20.60 0.74 15.42
N VAL A 356 20.83 2.00 15.82
CA VAL A 356 20.40 3.21 15.11
C VAL A 356 21.45 4.30 15.22
N GLY A 357 21.75 4.97 14.10
CA GLY A 357 22.66 6.10 14.01
C GLY A 357 22.14 7.35 14.72
N LYS A 358 22.93 8.43 14.71
CA LYS A 358 22.59 9.69 15.39
C LYS A 358 22.23 10.80 14.40
N LYS A 359 21.65 11.89 14.92
CA LYS A 359 21.48 13.13 14.14
C LYS A 359 22.82 13.60 13.54
N PRO A 360 22.80 14.26 12.38
CA PRO A 360 21.62 14.77 11.67
C PRO A 360 20.93 13.76 10.75
N ARG A 361 21.66 12.79 10.18
CA ARG A 361 21.16 11.93 9.09
C ARG A 361 21.04 10.45 9.44
N ALA A 362 21.56 10.04 10.60
CA ALA A 362 21.70 8.63 10.97
C ALA A 362 22.49 7.81 9.93
N ALA A 363 23.44 8.45 9.24
CA ALA A 363 24.43 7.78 8.39
C ALA A 363 25.31 6.91 9.29
N TYR A 364 25.02 5.61 9.33
CA TYR A 364 25.56 4.72 10.35
C TYR A 364 25.70 3.28 9.87
N ILE A 365 24.73 2.76 9.11
CA ILE A 365 24.82 1.41 8.54
C ILE A 365 24.90 1.57 7.02
N VAL A 366 25.98 1.11 6.41
CA VAL A 366 26.15 1.14 4.94
C VAL A 366 25.37 -0.04 4.35
N LEU A 367 24.20 0.26 3.80
CA LEU A 367 23.20 -0.72 3.37
C LEU A 367 23.14 -0.82 1.83
N PRO A 368 22.86 -2.02 1.29
CA PRO A 368 22.70 -2.19 -0.14
C PRO A 368 21.39 -1.54 -0.60
N VAL A 369 21.46 -0.74 -1.66
CA VAL A 369 20.31 -0.11 -2.32
C VAL A 369 20.42 -0.30 -3.83
N PRO A 370 19.35 -0.09 -4.61
CA PRO A 370 19.47 -0.09 -6.06
C PRO A 370 20.32 1.12 -6.50
N PRO A 371 21.24 0.93 -7.46
CA PRO A 371 21.97 2.04 -8.08
C PRO A 371 21.01 3.13 -8.58
N GLY A 372 21.30 4.38 -8.25
CA GLY A 372 20.51 5.53 -8.68
C GLY A 372 19.11 5.63 -8.05
N SER A 373 18.82 4.80 -7.03
CA SER A 373 17.59 4.91 -6.25
C SER A 373 17.52 6.24 -5.48
N THR A 374 16.34 6.58 -4.99
CA THR A 374 16.15 7.82 -4.21
C THR A 374 17.12 7.91 -3.03
N LEU A 375 17.36 6.81 -2.30
CA LEU A 375 18.30 6.80 -1.18
C LEU A 375 19.76 6.90 -1.63
N ASP A 376 20.14 6.18 -2.66
CA ASP A 376 21.49 6.24 -3.24
C ASP A 376 21.83 7.70 -3.61
N ALA A 377 20.95 8.36 -4.37
CA ALA A 377 21.13 9.74 -4.79
C ALA A 377 21.04 10.77 -3.66
N LEU A 378 20.17 10.56 -2.66
CA LEU A 378 19.96 11.53 -1.58
C LEU A 378 21.08 11.50 -0.53
N PHE A 379 21.73 10.35 -0.34
CA PHE A 379 22.78 10.17 0.66
C PHE A 379 24.19 10.26 0.07
N GLY A 380 24.42 9.69 -1.13
CA GLY A 380 25.69 9.72 -1.86
C GLY A 380 25.98 11.04 -2.59
N LEU A 381 25.87 12.18 -1.90
CA LEU A 381 26.07 13.51 -2.47
C LEU A 381 27.55 13.73 -2.85
N PRO A 382 27.87 13.94 -4.14
CA PRO A 382 29.26 14.05 -4.58
C PRO A 382 30.03 15.19 -3.91
N GLY A 383 31.15 14.85 -3.28
CA GLY A 383 32.06 15.83 -2.66
C GLY A 383 31.60 16.38 -1.31
N VAL A 384 30.48 15.91 -0.76
CA VAL A 384 30.00 16.26 0.58
C VAL A 384 30.45 15.19 1.57
N LYS A 385 30.97 15.60 2.73
CA LYS A 385 31.47 14.67 3.77
C LYS A 385 30.44 14.43 4.87
N HIS A 386 30.67 13.39 5.66
CA HIS A 386 29.95 13.18 6.92
C HIS A 386 30.17 14.39 7.87
N PRO A 387 29.13 14.89 8.57
CA PRO A 387 27.80 14.31 8.78
C PRO A 387 26.70 14.76 7.80
N ASP A 388 27.02 15.61 6.82
CA ASP A 388 26.01 16.19 5.93
C ASP A 388 25.66 15.29 4.73
N ALA A 389 26.51 14.31 4.43
CA ALA A 389 26.31 13.18 3.51
C ALA A 389 26.88 11.89 4.12
N ASP A 390 26.85 10.80 3.37
CA ASP A 390 27.27 9.48 3.85
C ASP A 390 28.60 8.96 3.27
N GLU A 391 29.24 9.76 2.40
CA GLU A 391 30.50 9.46 1.70
C GLU A 391 30.44 8.29 0.69
N THR A 392 29.24 7.81 0.33
CA THR A 392 29.00 6.91 -0.81
C THR A 392 28.80 7.70 -2.11
N SER A 393 28.68 7.00 -3.26
CA SER A 393 28.39 7.60 -4.57
C SER A 393 26.98 7.27 -5.01
N SER A 394 26.25 8.25 -5.54
CA SER A 394 24.84 8.17 -5.95
C SER A 394 24.41 7.10 -6.99
N GLU A 395 25.33 6.24 -7.42
CA GLU A 395 25.14 5.20 -8.44
C GLU A 395 25.93 3.92 -8.10
N ASP A 396 26.49 3.81 -6.88
CA ASP A 396 27.32 2.67 -6.49
C ASP A 396 26.53 1.50 -5.87
N GLY A 397 25.22 1.70 -5.62
CA GLY A 397 24.33 0.71 -5.02
C GLY A 397 24.46 0.59 -3.51
N TRP A 398 25.03 1.59 -2.84
CA TRP A 398 25.18 1.61 -1.39
C TRP A 398 24.79 2.98 -0.82
N ALA A 399 24.15 2.96 0.34
CA ALA A 399 23.88 4.18 1.08
C ALA A 399 24.06 3.92 2.56
N ALA A 400 24.73 4.82 3.28
CA ALA A 400 24.78 4.81 4.72
C ALA A 400 23.58 5.54 5.31
N PHE A 401 22.64 4.77 5.85
CA PHE A 401 21.46 5.29 6.54
C PHE A 401 21.04 4.33 7.65
N SER A 402 20.19 4.83 8.53
CA SER A 402 19.56 4.02 9.57
C SER A 402 18.33 4.78 10.10
N GLY A 403 17.96 4.50 11.33
CA GLY A 403 16.76 5.01 11.97
C GLY A 403 16.06 3.87 12.67
N THR A 404 14.95 4.16 13.33
CA THR A 404 14.07 3.10 13.85
C THR A 404 13.55 2.17 12.74
N SER A 405 13.64 2.60 11.47
CA SER A 405 13.47 1.77 10.27
C SER A 405 14.45 0.59 10.18
N ALA A 406 15.68 0.74 10.67
CA ALA A 406 16.69 -0.33 10.77
C ALA A 406 16.47 -1.22 11.99
N ALA A 407 16.03 -0.64 13.10
CA ALA A 407 15.75 -1.41 14.31
C ALA A 407 14.57 -2.39 14.15
N ALA A 408 13.50 -2.00 13.45
CA ALA A 408 12.33 -2.86 13.24
C ALA A 408 12.66 -4.22 12.58
N PRO A 409 13.36 -4.28 11.43
CA PRO A 409 13.78 -5.53 10.81
C PRO A 409 14.81 -6.31 11.63
N GLN A 410 15.71 -5.63 12.37
CA GLN A 410 16.61 -6.33 13.31
C GLN A 410 15.80 -7.09 14.38
N ILE A 411 14.83 -6.41 15.01
CA ILE A 411 13.98 -7.01 16.03
C ILE A 411 13.09 -8.12 15.44
N ALA A 412 12.55 -7.92 14.24
CA ALA A 412 11.77 -8.94 13.53
C ALA A 412 12.60 -10.20 13.24
N GLY A 413 13.87 -10.05 12.87
CA GLY A 413 14.78 -11.17 12.66
C GLY A 413 15.07 -11.95 13.95
N ILE A 414 15.27 -11.27 15.09
CA ILE A 414 15.40 -11.94 16.39
C ILE A 414 14.11 -12.70 16.75
N CYS A 415 12.93 -12.10 16.49
CA CYS A 415 11.66 -12.80 16.65
C CYS A 415 11.60 -14.08 15.80
N ALA A 416 12.17 -14.07 14.58
CA ALA A 416 12.24 -15.27 13.74
C ALA A 416 13.13 -16.36 14.36
N LEU A 417 14.29 -15.98 14.91
CA LEU A 417 15.14 -16.92 15.65
C LEU A 417 14.40 -17.54 16.85
N MET A 418 13.63 -16.72 17.59
CA MET A 418 12.83 -17.18 18.73
C MET A 418 11.69 -18.12 18.30
N LYS A 419 11.01 -17.85 17.18
CA LYS A 419 9.95 -18.75 16.67
C LYS A 419 10.50 -20.06 16.13
N GLN A 420 11.70 -20.09 15.54
CA GLN A 420 12.32 -21.35 15.09
C GLN A 420 12.47 -22.35 16.25
N VAL A 421 12.82 -21.86 17.43
CA VAL A 421 12.99 -22.70 18.63
C VAL A 421 11.71 -22.89 19.44
N ASN A 422 10.71 -22.02 19.25
CA ASN A 422 9.39 -22.13 19.86
C ASN A 422 8.29 -21.72 18.85
N PRO A 423 7.82 -22.64 18.00
CA PRO A 423 6.82 -22.31 16.97
C PRO A 423 5.48 -21.83 17.52
N GLN A 424 5.17 -22.12 18.79
CA GLN A 424 3.93 -21.73 19.47
C GLN A 424 4.06 -20.38 20.22
N LEU A 425 5.17 -19.69 20.05
CA LEU A 425 5.42 -18.40 20.69
C LEU A 425 4.37 -17.38 20.23
N SER A 426 3.64 -16.80 21.19
CA SER A 426 2.67 -15.75 20.91
C SER A 426 3.35 -14.38 20.73
N PRO A 427 2.70 -13.40 20.07
CA PRO A 427 3.22 -12.04 19.95
C PRO A 427 3.53 -11.38 21.30
N GLN A 428 2.67 -11.58 22.29
CA GLN A 428 2.87 -11.05 23.64
C GLN A 428 4.09 -11.70 24.32
N GLN A 429 4.24 -13.01 24.22
CA GLN A 429 5.41 -13.71 24.78
C GLN A 429 6.71 -13.29 24.09
N ALA A 430 6.68 -13.06 22.77
CA ALA A 430 7.83 -12.56 22.03
C ALA A 430 8.28 -11.20 22.56
N LYS A 431 7.33 -10.26 22.71
CA LYS A 431 7.58 -8.93 23.28
C LYS A 431 8.16 -9.01 24.70
N GLU A 432 7.54 -9.80 25.57
CA GLU A 432 8.00 -9.98 26.96
C GLU A 432 9.41 -10.56 27.05
N ILE A 433 9.74 -11.56 26.23
CA ILE A 433 11.08 -12.15 26.23
C ILE A 433 12.12 -11.13 25.76
N LEU A 434 11.84 -10.37 24.70
CA LEU A 434 12.74 -9.31 24.24
C LEU A 434 13.01 -8.29 25.35
N GLN A 435 11.97 -7.85 26.05
CA GLN A 435 12.07 -6.90 27.16
C GLN A 435 12.85 -7.46 28.35
N GLN A 436 12.64 -8.74 28.70
CA GLN A 436 13.30 -9.40 29.83
C GLN A 436 14.78 -9.69 29.60
N THR A 437 15.19 -9.81 28.34
CA THR A 437 16.57 -10.20 27.96
C THR A 437 17.40 -9.06 27.41
N ALA A 438 16.80 -7.89 27.28
CA ALA A 438 17.43 -6.66 26.81
C ALA A 438 18.69 -6.31 27.62
N LEU A 439 19.65 -5.71 26.93
CA LEU A 439 20.79 -5.04 27.54
C LEU A 439 20.40 -3.60 27.89
N ASP A 440 20.44 -3.29 29.18
CA ASP A 440 20.14 -1.96 29.71
C ASP A 440 21.08 -0.89 29.14
N VAL A 441 20.52 0.27 28.76
CA VAL A 441 21.25 1.40 28.19
C VAL A 441 21.02 2.63 29.06
N ILE A 442 22.09 3.09 29.70
CA ILE A 442 22.00 4.08 30.79
C ILE A 442 22.54 5.47 30.42
N ALA A 443 22.83 5.69 29.14
CA ALA A 443 23.43 6.92 28.63
C ALA A 443 22.75 7.39 27.34
N GLY A 444 22.91 8.66 27.01
CA GLY A 444 22.29 9.27 25.83
C GLY A 444 20.88 9.78 26.08
N ASN A 445 20.27 10.36 25.04
CA ASN A 445 18.91 10.89 25.07
C ASN A 445 18.18 10.54 23.78
N SER A 446 16.88 10.33 23.84
CA SER A 446 16.03 10.22 22.64
C SER A 446 15.90 11.57 21.92
N ASN A 447 15.19 11.57 20.80
CA ASN A 447 14.98 12.77 20.00
C ASN A 447 14.24 13.87 20.78
N SER A 448 14.79 15.09 20.74
CA SER A 448 14.22 16.26 21.40
C SER A 448 12.79 16.60 20.94
N ALA A 449 12.41 16.24 19.72
CA ALA A 449 11.06 16.46 19.19
C ALA A 449 9.97 15.66 19.94
N THR A 450 10.35 14.59 20.64
CA THR A 450 9.43 13.79 21.48
C THR A 450 9.78 13.90 22.96
N GLY A 451 10.45 14.97 23.37
CA GLY A 451 10.77 15.25 24.78
C GLY A 451 12.22 15.03 25.19
N GLY A 452 13.06 14.42 24.34
CA GLY A 452 14.51 14.32 24.58
C GLY A 452 14.88 13.59 25.87
N HIS A 453 14.16 12.51 26.18
CA HIS A 453 14.30 11.82 27.45
C HIS A 453 15.65 11.13 27.57
N SER A 454 16.28 11.25 28.75
CA SER A 454 17.55 10.58 29.04
C SER A 454 17.35 9.10 29.33
N ALA A 455 18.27 8.29 28.83
CA ALA A 455 18.36 6.88 29.20
C ALA A 455 18.86 6.73 30.63
N LYS A 456 18.34 5.76 31.39
CA LYS A 456 18.58 5.60 32.83
C LYS A 456 18.60 4.12 33.20
N PRO A 457 19.21 3.74 34.34
CA PRO A 457 19.17 2.34 34.78
C PRO A 457 17.75 1.77 34.84
N GLY A 458 17.57 0.62 34.20
CA GLY A 458 16.28 -0.06 34.08
C GLY A 458 15.40 0.51 32.96
N PHE A 459 14.09 0.46 33.16
CA PHE A 459 13.16 0.93 32.15
C PHE A 459 13.16 2.45 32.03
N ASP A 460 13.22 2.98 30.80
CA ASP A 460 13.10 4.40 30.52
C ASP A 460 12.36 4.70 29.20
N TRP A 461 12.02 5.97 28.98
CA TRP A 461 11.29 6.37 27.76
C TRP A 461 12.18 6.51 26.53
N ALA A 462 13.50 6.57 26.71
CA ALA A 462 14.43 6.76 25.60
C ALA A 462 14.68 5.45 24.85
N THR A 463 14.75 4.34 25.59
CA THR A 463 15.13 3.02 25.07
C THR A 463 14.17 1.90 25.45
N GLY A 464 13.11 2.18 26.22
CA GLY A 464 12.21 1.16 26.72
C GLY A 464 12.95 0.24 27.68
N ASN A 465 13.07 -1.03 27.30
CA ASN A 465 13.87 -2.00 28.04
C ASN A 465 15.37 -2.05 27.65
N GLY A 466 15.80 -1.28 26.65
CA GLY A 466 17.18 -1.22 26.20
C GLY A 466 17.43 -1.89 24.84
N LEU A 467 18.66 -2.29 24.58
CA LEU A 467 19.09 -2.92 23.32
C LEU A 467 18.72 -4.41 23.30
N VAL A 468 18.18 -4.91 22.20
CA VAL A 468 17.91 -6.35 22.04
C VAL A 468 19.16 -7.23 22.23
N ASN A 469 18.97 -8.39 22.86
CA ASN A 469 19.99 -9.44 22.99
C ASN A 469 19.49 -10.74 22.35
N GLY A 470 19.94 -10.99 21.12
CA GLY A 470 19.41 -12.08 20.28
C GLY A 470 19.54 -13.47 20.93
N PHE A 471 20.72 -13.82 21.43
CA PHE A 471 20.97 -15.15 21.98
C PHE A 471 20.24 -15.39 23.30
N GLU A 472 20.21 -14.42 24.23
CA GLU A 472 19.47 -14.60 25.48
C GLU A 472 17.96 -14.65 25.25
N ALA A 473 17.44 -13.92 24.24
CA ALA A 473 16.04 -14.02 23.81
C ALA A 473 15.72 -15.43 23.28
N VAL A 474 16.54 -15.98 22.38
CA VAL A 474 16.40 -17.34 21.83
C VAL A 474 16.45 -18.40 22.92
N LYS A 475 17.42 -18.31 23.84
CA LYS A 475 17.57 -19.24 24.97
C LYS A 475 16.37 -19.18 25.93
N THR A 476 15.76 -18.02 26.10
CA THR A 476 14.55 -17.86 26.91
C THR A 476 13.33 -18.46 26.20
N ALA A 477 13.18 -18.24 24.89
CA ALA A 477 12.15 -18.90 24.08
C ALA A 477 12.28 -20.43 24.10
N GLN A 478 13.50 -20.96 23.99
CA GLN A 478 13.79 -22.41 24.13
C GLN A 478 13.36 -22.97 25.49
N ARG A 479 13.66 -22.25 26.59
CA ARG A 479 13.25 -22.67 27.94
C ARG A 479 11.74 -22.69 28.10
N LEU A 480 11.06 -21.68 27.57
CA LEU A 480 9.59 -21.61 27.58
C LEU A 480 8.98 -22.80 26.84
N ALA A 481 9.47 -23.14 25.65
CA ALA A 481 9.01 -24.28 24.87
C ALA A 481 9.14 -25.61 25.63
N LYS A 482 10.26 -25.82 26.35
CA LYS A 482 10.48 -27.04 27.16
C LYS A 482 9.52 -27.15 28.34
N ASN A 483 9.22 -26.03 29.01
CA ASN A 483 8.31 -26.01 30.16
C ASN A 483 6.86 -26.30 29.75
N SER A 484 6.46 -25.94 28.54
CA SER A 484 5.14 -26.27 27.98
C SER A 484 4.95 -27.76 27.65
N HIS A 485 6.02 -28.58 27.64
CA HIS A 485 5.98 -30.02 27.33
C HIS A 485 5.96 -30.94 28.57
N SER A 486 5.69 -30.42 29.78
CA SER A 486 5.47 -31.25 30.98
C SER A 486 4.02 -31.78 31.02
N PRO A 487 3.76 -33.08 31.30
CA PRO A 487 2.45 -33.68 31.08
C PRO A 487 1.43 -33.25 32.15
N LYS A 488 0.34 -32.61 31.71
CA LYS A 488 -0.89 -32.39 32.50
C LYS A 488 -2.14 -32.65 31.64
N PRO A 489 -3.28 -32.97 32.29
CA PRO A 489 -4.12 -34.13 31.96
C PRO A 489 -5.07 -33.93 30.78
N LYS A 490 -5.58 -35.07 30.28
CA LYS A 490 -6.40 -35.28 29.08
C LYS A 490 -7.44 -34.18 28.82
N PRO A 491 -7.55 -33.68 27.57
CA PRO A 491 -8.56 -32.69 27.20
C PRO A 491 -9.96 -33.31 27.23
N ASN A 492 -10.87 -32.62 27.90
CA ASN A 492 -12.27 -32.97 27.95
C ASN A 492 -12.94 -32.60 26.62
N LYS A 493 -13.60 -33.61 26.03
CA LYS A 493 -14.47 -33.63 24.84
C LYS A 493 -14.62 -32.36 23.99
N GLN A 494 -14.08 -32.47 22.78
CA GLN A 494 -14.42 -31.77 21.53
C GLN A 494 -15.87 -31.27 21.45
N ARG A 495 -16.04 -29.98 21.13
CA ARG A 495 -17.13 -29.53 20.25
C ARG A 495 -16.59 -29.51 18.82
N ASN A 496 -16.90 -30.57 18.07
CA ASN A 496 -16.64 -30.65 16.65
C ASN A 496 -17.57 -29.69 15.91
N PHE A 497 -17.04 -28.60 15.37
CA PHE A 497 -17.61 -27.99 14.16
C PHE A 497 -16.83 -28.52 12.97
N SER A 498 -17.45 -29.46 12.26
CA SER A 498 -17.00 -30.02 10.99
C SER A 498 -16.75 -28.88 10.00
N SER A 499 -15.48 -28.69 9.61
CA SER A 499 -15.08 -27.87 8.48
C SER A 499 -15.50 -28.54 7.18
N GLN A 500 -16.75 -28.31 6.77
CA GLN A 500 -17.14 -28.52 5.38
C GLN A 500 -16.45 -27.43 4.54
N LYS A 501 -15.32 -27.80 3.93
CA LYS A 501 -14.74 -27.07 2.79
C LYS A 501 -15.78 -27.09 1.67
N THR A 502 -16.54 -26.02 1.55
CA THR A 502 -17.24 -25.73 0.30
C THR A 502 -16.24 -24.93 -0.54
N PRO A 503 -15.82 -25.39 -1.73
CA PRO A 503 -15.04 -24.56 -2.62
C PRO A 503 -15.94 -23.41 -3.07
N ILE A 504 -15.62 -22.19 -2.66
CA ILE A 504 -16.24 -21.00 -3.26
C ILE A 504 -15.41 -20.68 -4.49
N THR A 505 -15.96 -20.99 -5.66
CA THR A 505 -15.46 -20.51 -6.93
C THR A 505 -15.71 -19.00 -6.99
N LEU A 506 -14.66 -18.20 -6.91
CA LEU A 506 -14.73 -16.76 -7.19
C LEU A 506 -14.89 -16.57 -8.70
N THR A 507 -16.07 -16.11 -9.11
CA THR A 507 -16.28 -15.57 -10.45
C THR A 507 -15.81 -14.12 -10.42
N GLU A 508 -14.88 -13.73 -11.29
CA GLU A 508 -14.67 -12.31 -11.62
C GLU A 508 -16.01 -11.75 -12.09
N VAL A 509 -16.56 -10.79 -11.36
CA VAL A 509 -17.69 -10.01 -11.85
C VAL A 509 -17.10 -8.84 -12.62
N THR A 510 -16.82 -9.05 -13.91
CA THR A 510 -16.75 -7.97 -14.90
C THR A 510 -18.05 -7.18 -14.79
N MET A 511 -18.00 -5.84 -14.75
CA MET A 511 -19.23 -5.03 -14.71
C MET A 511 -20.18 -5.46 -15.82
N ASP A 512 -21.33 -6.00 -15.44
CA ASP A 512 -22.35 -6.52 -16.33
C ASP A 512 -22.73 -5.47 -17.40
N SER A 513 -22.91 -5.90 -18.65
CA SER A 513 -23.23 -5.02 -19.78
C SER A 513 -24.51 -4.21 -19.58
N LYS A 514 -25.44 -4.67 -18.72
CA LYS A 514 -26.65 -3.93 -18.33
C LYS A 514 -26.35 -2.82 -17.33
N LEU A 515 -25.30 -2.94 -16.51
CA LEU A 515 -24.82 -1.90 -15.58
C LEU A 515 -24.09 -0.78 -16.35
N ARG A 516 -23.33 -1.13 -17.39
CA ARG A 516 -22.66 -0.19 -18.28
C ARG A 516 -23.65 0.79 -18.95
N LYS A 517 -24.88 0.37 -19.23
CA LYS A 517 -25.96 1.24 -19.77
C LYS A 517 -26.41 2.34 -18.79
N HIS A 518 -26.19 2.15 -17.49
CA HIS A 518 -26.54 3.13 -16.45
C HIS A 518 -25.35 3.99 -16.01
N TYR A 519 -24.14 3.66 -16.47
CA TYR A 519 -22.90 4.37 -16.12
C TYR A 519 -22.95 5.85 -16.49
N GLU A 520 -23.34 6.17 -17.73
CA GLU A 520 -23.54 7.55 -18.21
C GLU A 520 -24.57 8.33 -17.37
N LYS A 521 -25.61 7.65 -16.89
CA LYS A 521 -26.62 8.29 -16.02
C LYS A 521 -26.07 8.56 -14.61
N ILE A 522 -25.17 7.71 -14.13
CA ILE A 522 -24.50 7.88 -12.83
C ILE A 522 -23.49 9.03 -12.91
N LEU A 523 -22.70 9.10 -13.99
CA LEU A 523 -21.79 10.21 -14.25
C LEU A 523 -22.54 11.54 -14.40
N CYS A 524 -23.63 11.57 -15.18
CA CYS A 524 -24.45 12.76 -15.32
C CYS A 524 -25.09 13.21 -14.00
N ALA A 525 -25.52 12.28 -13.14
CA ALA A 525 -26.04 12.59 -11.81
C ALA A 525 -24.94 13.14 -10.88
N LEU A 526 -23.72 12.60 -10.97
CA LEU A 526 -22.55 13.09 -10.25
C LEU A 526 -22.20 14.51 -10.69
N ASP A 527 -22.12 14.78 -11.99
CA ASP A 527 -21.80 16.11 -12.53
C ASP A 527 -22.83 17.14 -12.06
N ASN A 528 -24.12 16.80 -12.08
CA ASN A 528 -25.17 17.67 -11.55
C ASN A 528 -25.07 17.91 -10.04
N ALA A 529 -24.65 16.91 -9.26
CA ALA A 529 -24.43 17.08 -7.83
C ALA A 529 -23.23 18.01 -7.57
N LEU A 530 -22.16 17.87 -8.36
CA LEU A 530 -20.97 18.71 -8.29
C LEU A 530 -21.23 20.17 -8.67
N GLN A 531 -22.26 20.46 -9.50
CA GLN A 531 -22.66 21.86 -9.78
C GLN A 531 -23.23 22.61 -8.57
N ASN A 532 -23.67 21.90 -7.54
CA ASN A 532 -24.21 22.49 -6.31
C ASN A 532 -23.19 22.53 -5.16
N VAL A 533 -21.94 22.14 -5.41
CA VAL A 533 -20.83 22.24 -4.45
C VAL A 533 -20.34 23.69 -4.41
N ASP A 534 -20.03 24.18 -3.22
CA ASP A 534 -19.56 25.55 -3.00
C ASP A 534 -18.37 25.88 -3.92
N PRO A 535 -18.43 26.96 -4.73
CA PRO A 535 -17.37 27.31 -5.68
C PRO A 535 -16.01 27.64 -5.06
N GLU A 536 -15.92 27.82 -3.73
CA GLU A 536 -14.63 27.96 -3.03
C GLU A 536 -13.89 26.61 -2.84
N ILE A 537 -14.55 25.46 -3.02
CA ILE A 537 -13.93 24.13 -2.90
C ILE A 537 -13.33 23.72 -4.24
N LYS A 538 -12.00 23.84 -4.38
CA LYS A 538 -11.24 23.45 -5.58
C LYS A 538 -10.54 22.09 -5.43
N GLY A 539 -10.74 21.19 -6.40
CA GLY A 539 -10.06 19.89 -6.51
C GLY A 539 -10.63 19.01 -7.62
N GLU A 540 -9.91 17.95 -8.01
CA GLU A 540 -10.45 16.87 -8.84
C GLU A 540 -11.24 15.89 -7.95
N TYR A 541 -12.44 15.51 -8.38
CA TYR A 541 -13.33 14.61 -7.63
C TYR A 541 -13.41 13.26 -8.34
N GLU A 542 -13.15 12.18 -7.61
CA GLU A 542 -13.28 10.81 -8.13
C GLU A 542 -14.45 10.10 -7.43
N LEU A 543 -15.39 9.58 -8.22
CA LEU A 543 -16.48 8.74 -7.71
C LEU A 543 -16.02 7.29 -7.61
N VAL A 544 -15.75 6.85 -6.39
CA VAL A 544 -15.36 5.46 -6.11
C VAL A 544 -16.59 4.61 -5.80
N ILE A 545 -16.94 3.69 -6.71
CA ILE A 545 -18.00 2.68 -6.49
C ILE A 545 -17.33 1.34 -6.15
N SER A 546 -17.50 0.88 -4.91
CA SER A 546 -16.98 -0.40 -4.39
C SER A 546 -18.10 -1.40 -4.08
N ALA A 547 -17.76 -2.63 -3.72
CA ALA A 547 -18.72 -3.65 -3.26
C ALA A 547 -19.58 -3.20 -2.06
N ALA A 548 -19.09 -2.26 -1.23
CA ALA A 548 -19.85 -1.67 -0.13
C ALA A 548 -20.98 -0.72 -0.61
N ASN A 549 -20.87 -0.19 -1.84
CA ASN A 549 -21.88 0.66 -2.47
C ASN A 549 -22.98 -0.17 -3.14
N PHE A 550 -22.78 -1.47 -3.31
CA PHE A 550 -23.79 -2.39 -3.82
C PHE A 550 -24.60 -2.98 -2.66
N VAL A 551 -25.82 -2.48 -2.47
CA VAL A 551 -26.78 -3.13 -1.57
C VAL A 551 -27.37 -4.33 -2.31
N PRO A 552 -27.40 -5.55 -1.72
CA PRO A 552 -28.10 -6.67 -2.33
C PRO A 552 -29.52 -6.27 -2.72
N ARG A 553 -30.07 -6.77 -3.84
CA ARG A 553 -31.50 -6.58 -4.21
C ARG A 553 -32.43 -7.35 -3.27
N SER A 554 -32.31 -7.08 -1.97
CA SER A 554 -33.20 -7.57 -0.94
C SER A 554 -34.59 -6.93 -1.11
N PRO A 555 -35.65 -7.56 -0.58
CA PRO A 555 -36.96 -6.94 -0.52
C PRO A 555 -36.92 -5.53 0.12
N ILE A 556 -36.06 -5.34 1.12
CA ILE A 556 -35.84 -4.06 1.81
C ILE A 556 -35.24 -3.02 0.87
N SER A 557 -34.25 -3.37 0.04
CA SER A 557 -33.63 -2.45 -0.91
C SER A 557 -34.58 -2.05 -2.05
N LYS A 558 -35.43 -2.98 -2.50
CA LYS A 558 -36.48 -2.69 -3.49
C LYS A 558 -37.55 -1.76 -2.92
N ALA A 559 -37.96 -2.01 -1.68
CA ALA A 559 -38.88 -1.14 -0.96
C ALA A 559 -38.29 0.27 -0.77
N ALA A 560 -37.04 0.37 -0.29
CA ALA A 560 -36.35 1.65 -0.13
C ALA A 560 -36.25 2.43 -1.45
N TYR A 561 -35.93 1.77 -2.56
CA TYR A 561 -35.90 2.41 -3.88
C TYR A 561 -37.27 2.94 -4.33
N GLN A 562 -38.34 2.16 -4.15
CA GLN A 562 -39.71 2.59 -4.49
C GLN A 562 -40.16 3.78 -3.64
N LEU A 563 -39.82 3.77 -2.35
CA LEU A 563 -40.09 4.88 -1.44
C LEU A 563 -39.31 6.12 -1.88
N MET A 564 -38.01 6.01 -2.17
CA MET A 564 -37.21 7.15 -2.66
C MET A 564 -37.72 7.71 -4.00
N THR A 565 -38.20 6.83 -4.89
CA THR A 565 -38.82 7.24 -6.15
C THR A 565 -40.11 8.02 -5.92
N THR A 566 -40.93 7.59 -4.95
CA THR A 566 -42.17 8.27 -4.57
C THR A 566 -41.89 9.63 -3.93
N LEU A 567 -40.86 9.72 -3.08
CA LEU A 567 -40.42 10.95 -2.42
C LEU A 567 -40.00 12.01 -3.45
N ASN A 568 -39.25 11.59 -4.48
CA ASN A 568 -38.71 12.47 -5.52
C ASN A 568 -39.68 12.75 -6.69
N ASN A 569 -40.83 12.07 -6.78
CA ASN A 569 -41.76 12.23 -7.90
C ASN A 569 -42.54 13.55 -7.78
N THR A 570 -42.38 14.48 -8.71
CA THR A 570 -43.07 15.79 -8.71
C THR A 570 -44.60 15.68 -8.81
N GLU A 571 -45.13 14.60 -9.37
CA GLU A 571 -46.59 14.38 -9.53
C GLU A 571 -47.24 13.64 -8.35
N ALA A 572 -46.45 13.07 -7.42
CA ALA A 572 -46.99 12.39 -6.26
C ALA A 572 -47.58 13.39 -5.25
N ASP A 573 -48.75 13.06 -4.69
CA ASP A 573 -49.37 13.89 -3.68
C ASP A 573 -48.50 13.96 -2.39
N LEU A 574 -48.73 15.02 -1.62
CA LEU A 574 -47.91 15.31 -0.43
C LEU A 574 -47.99 14.19 0.61
N LYS A 575 -49.14 13.51 0.71
CA LYS A 575 -49.38 12.41 1.66
C LYS A 575 -48.57 11.17 1.29
N ALA A 576 -48.50 10.82 0.02
CA ALA A 576 -47.69 9.72 -0.49
C ALA A 576 -46.19 9.95 -0.27
N LYS A 577 -45.71 11.19 -0.48
CA LYS A 577 -44.31 11.56 -0.22
C LYS A 577 -43.94 11.49 1.26
N ILE A 578 -44.87 11.92 2.11
CA ILE A 578 -44.73 11.81 3.56
C ILE A 578 -44.58 10.35 4.00
N PHE A 579 -45.47 9.46 3.55
CA PHE A 579 -45.38 8.04 3.87
C PHE A 579 -44.09 7.42 3.34
N ALA A 580 -43.64 7.87 2.16
CA ALA A 580 -42.38 7.43 1.59
C ALA A 580 -41.18 7.79 2.49
N ALA A 581 -41.09 9.04 2.96
CA ALA A 581 -40.04 9.48 3.87
C ALA A 581 -40.05 8.70 5.20
N GLN A 582 -41.24 8.48 5.79
CA GLN A 582 -41.36 7.69 7.02
C GLN A 582 -40.94 6.23 6.82
N GLY A 583 -41.32 5.63 5.69
CA GLY A 583 -40.90 4.27 5.33
C GLY A 583 -39.38 4.15 5.18
N LEU A 584 -38.72 5.16 4.60
CA LEU A 584 -37.25 5.22 4.48
C LEU A 584 -36.55 5.25 5.83
N LEU A 585 -37.06 6.07 6.77
CA LEU A 585 -36.53 6.16 8.12
C LEU A 585 -36.67 4.84 8.88
N LYS A 586 -37.84 4.20 8.78
CA LYS A 586 -38.09 2.88 9.41
C LYS A 586 -37.22 1.76 8.85
N LEU A 587 -36.79 1.87 7.59
CA LEU A 587 -35.86 0.93 6.96
C LEU A 587 -34.39 1.26 7.22
N GLY A 588 -34.08 2.39 7.86
CA GLY A 588 -32.70 2.85 8.10
C GLY A 588 -31.93 3.09 6.80
N ARG A 589 -32.58 3.67 5.78
CA ARG A 589 -32.00 3.94 4.45
C ARG A 589 -32.39 5.34 3.98
N TYR A 590 -31.47 6.06 3.33
CA TYR A 590 -31.71 7.43 2.81
C TYR A 590 -32.26 8.38 3.88
N GLN A 591 -31.67 8.30 5.09
CA GLN A 591 -32.20 8.97 6.28
C GLN A 591 -32.05 10.49 6.20
N GLU A 592 -30.95 10.98 5.64
CA GLU A 592 -30.70 12.42 5.50
C GLU A 592 -31.74 13.08 4.57
N GLU A 593 -32.02 12.46 3.42
CA GLU A 593 -32.99 12.97 2.45
C GLU A 593 -34.43 12.90 2.98
N ALA A 594 -34.77 11.83 3.71
CA ALA A 594 -36.07 11.69 4.35
C ALA A 594 -36.28 12.72 5.47
N ILE A 595 -35.26 12.99 6.29
CA ILE A 595 -35.29 14.02 7.33
C ILE A 595 -35.39 15.41 6.70
N ALA A 596 -34.61 15.70 5.66
CA ALA A 596 -34.64 16.99 4.97
C ALA A 596 -36.03 17.29 4.39
N PHE A 597 -36.66 16.32 3.72
CA PHE A 597 -38.00 16.47 3.18
C PHE A 597 -39.05 16.69 4.27
N LEU A 598 -39.05 15.88 5.34
CA LEU A 598 -40.03 16.03 6.43
C LEU A 598 -39.85 17.39 7.13
N THR A 599 -38.62 17.85 7.32
CA THR A 599 -38.31 19.16 7.89
C THR A 599 -38.86 20.29 7.01
N LEU A 600 -38.67 20.22 5.68
CA LEU A 600 -39.24 21.18 4.74
C LEU A 600 -40.77 21.14 4.71
N ALA A 601 -41.37 19.94 4.73
CA ALA A 601 -42.82 19.77 4.75
C ALA A 601 -43.48 20.33 6.02
N ILE A 602 -42.74 20.36 7.14
CA ILE A 602 -43.21 20.93 8.42
C ILE A 602 -43.01 22.45 8.47
N THR A 603 -41.97 22.98 7.81
CA THR A 603 -41.57 24.39 7.91
C THR A 603 -42.14 25.30 6.80
N ASP A 604 -42.48 24.76 5.61
CA ASP A 604 -43.11 25.52 4.53
C ASP A 604 -44.62 25.72 4.78
N THR A 605 -44.98 26.93 5.21
CA THR A 605 -46.36 27.29 5.58
C THR A 605 -47.34 27.36 4.41
N SER A 606 -46.84 27.44 3.17
CA SER A 606 -47.66 27.62 1.96
C SER A 606 -48.34 26.34 1.44
N LYS A 607 -47.81 25.17 1.81
CA LYS A 607 -48.35 23.84 1.43
C LYS A 607 -49.24 23.20 2.50
N ILE A 608 -49.38 23.87 3.64
CA ILE A 608 -50.16 23.42 4.80
C ILE A 608 -51.64 23.17 4.45
N SER A 609 -52.21 23.93 3.52
CA SER A 609 -53.61 23.79 3.11
C SER A 609 -53.94 22.51 2.33
N ALA A 610 -52.93 21.76 1.86
CA ALA A 610 -53.10 20.48 1.16
C ALA A 610 -53.16 19.26 2.10
N ILE A 611 -52.81 19.43 3.39
CA ILE A 611 -52.87 18.37 4.42
C ILE A 611 -54.19 18.54 5.18
N GLN A 612 -55.31 18.28 4.51
CA GLN A 612 -56.64 18.63 5.03
C GLN A 612 -57.23 17.70 6.10
N ASP A 613 -56.54 16.63 6.50
CA ASP A 613 -57.02 15.77 7.58
C ASP A 613 -56.15 15.89 8.84
N ILE A 614 -56.71 16.55 9.85
CA ILE A 614 -56.06 16.99 11.10
C ILE A 614 -55.53 15.84 11.97
N LYS A 615 -55.72 14.57 11.58
CA LYS A 615 -55.09 13.42 12.23
C LYS A 615 -53.64 13.15 11.80
N ASP A 616 -53.26 13.45 10.56
CA ASP A 616 -51.93 13.09 10.05
C ASP A 616 -50.82 13.99 10.62
N ARG A 617 -51.12 15.24 11.01
CA ARG A 617 -50.09 16.24 11.39
C ARG A 617 -49.35 15.89 12.69
N SER A 618 -50.07 15.43 13.71
CA SER A 618 -49.46 15.07 15.00
C SER A 618 -48.67 13.76 14.90
N GLU A 619 -49.14 12.81 14.09
CA GLU A 619 -48.46 11.55 13.82
C GLU A 619 -47.20 11.74 12.96
N LEU A 620 -47.26 12.65 11.98
CA LEU A 620 -46.11 13.12 11.19
C LEU A 620 -45.02 13.76 12.04
N LEU A 621 -45.42 14.68 12.91
CA LEU A 621 -44.51 15.38 13.81
C LEU A 621 -43.91 14.40 14.83
N ALA A 622 -44.74 13.51 15.37
CA ALA A 622 -44.31 12.47 16.30
C ALA A 622 -43.30 11.51 15.65
N ASN A 623 -43.57 10.99 14.45
CA ASN A 623 -42.66 10.07 13.75
C ASN A 623 -41.36 10.76 13.30
N ALA A 624 -41.43 12.03 12.88
CA ALA A 624 -40.23 12.81 12.56
C ALA A 624 -39.39 13.10 13.83
N MET A 625 -40.05 13.43 14.95
CA MET A 625 -39.40 13.63 16.24
C MET A 625 -38.90 12.32 16.87
N GLU A 626 -39.55 11.19 16.60
CA GLU A 626 -39.11 9.86 17.04
C GLU A 626 -37.90 9.41 16.22
N ALA A 627 -37.88 9.60 14.90
CA ALA A 627 -36.70 9.30 14.08
C ALA A 627 -35.51 10.24 14.38
N LEU A 628 -35.79 11.53 14.61
CA LEU A 628 -34.78 12.47 15.14
C LEU A 628 -34.38 12.12 16.58
N GLY A 629 -35.30 11.57 17.35
CA GLY A 629 -35.13 11.10 18.72
C GLY A 629 -34.32 9.80 18.81
N GLU A 630 -34.43 8.90 17.85
CA GLU A 630 -33.64 7.67 17.72
C GLU A 630 -32.24 7.99 17.18
N ALA A 631 -32.12 8.88 16.20
CA ALA A 631 -30.85 9.45 15.75
C ALA A 631 -30.18 10.24 16.90
N SER A 632 -30.96 10.99 17.67
CA SER A 632 -30.55 11.66 18.91
C SER A 632 -30.24 10.67 20.02
N SER A 633 -30.90 9.51 20.14
CA SER A 633 -30.64 8.51 21.18
C SER A 633 -29.44 7.62 20.85
N HIS A 634 -29.13 7.45 19.56
CA HIS A 634 -27.84 6.92 19.11
C HIS A 634 -26.73 7.97 19.22
N ALA A 635 -27.06 9.26 19.16
CA ALA A 635 -26.16 10.35 19.53
C ALA A 635 -26.06 10.57 21.05
N GLN A 636 -27.08 10.23 21.85
CA GLN A 636 -27.19 10.47 23.29
C GLN A 636 -26.81 9.27 24.14
N ASN A 637 -26.97 8.03 23.66
CA ASN A 637 -26.21 6.89 24.19
C ASN A 637 -24.72 6.99 23.85
N ASN A 638 -24.37 7.85 22.88
CA ASN A 638 -23.00 8.30 22.60
C ASN A 638 -22.67 9.68 23.22
N SER A 639 -23.55 10.28 24.03
CA SER A 639 -23.31 11.54 24.76
C SER A 639 -23.56 11.45 26.28
N ASN A 640 -23.73 10.26 26.84
CA ASN A 640 -23.93 10.02 28.29
C ASN A 640 -22.80 9.19 28.94
N LEU A 641 -21.56 9.48 28.57
CA LEU A 641 -20.35 9.21 29.35
C LEU A 641 -19.29 10.22 28.82
N LEU A 642 -19.45 11.53 28.98
CA LEU A 642 -19.18 12.35 30.18
C LEU A 642 -19.43 13.80 29.66
N ASP A 643 -20.05 14.78 30.31
CA ASP A 643 -20.15 15.00 31.75
C ASP A 643 -21.21 16.10 32.08
N ASP A 644 -21.53 16.10 33.37
CA ASP A 644 -22.01 17.21 34.21
C ASP A 644 -23.52 17.46 34.41
N ALA A 645 -23.90 17.11 35.64
CA ALA A 645 -25.07 17.59 36.36
C ALA A 645 -25.13 19.12 36.44
N PRO A 646 -26.32 19.71 36.29
CA PRO A 646 -26.62 21.02 36.84
C PRO A 646 -27.42 20.86 38.14
N TYR A 647 -26.77 21.09 39.27
CA TYR A 647 -27.49 21.55 40.46
C TYR A 647 -27.74 23.05 40.29
N THR A 648 -29.00 23.43 40.10
CA THR A 648 -29.49 24.74 40.54
C THR A 648 -30.35 24.51 41.77
N CYS A 649 -29.99 25.16 42.89
CA CYS A 649 -30.99 25.68 43.80
C CYS A 649 -30.39 26.84 44.60
N ASP A 650 -30.94 28.01 44.33
CA ASP A 650 -31.08 29.18 45.18
C ASP A 650 -30.61 29.04 46.63
N SER A 651 -29.70 29.92 47.05
CA SER A 651 -30.02 31.01 48.00
C SER A 651 -28.76 31.72 48.55
N CYS A 652 -28.87 33.04 48.63
CA CYS A 652 -28.13 33.96 49.50
C CYS A 652 -26.71 34.45 49.10
N CYS A 653 -26.71 35.59 48.40
CA CYS A 653 -25.76 36.71 48.54
C CYS A 653 -25.48 37.10 50.03
N PRO A 654 -24.50 37.99 50.33
CA PRO A 654 -23.05 38.01 50.11
C PRO A 654 -22.36 38.48 51.44
N PRO A 655 -21.26 39.28 51.51
CA PRO A 655 -19.98 39.31 50.79
C PRO A 655 -18.75 39.21 51.76
N SER A 656 -17.56 39.23 51.14
CA SER A 656 -16.35 39.99 51.56
C SER A 656 -15.14 39.24 52.15
N ARG A 657 -13.99 39.52 51.48
CA ARG A 657 -12.60 39.65 51.97
C ARG A 657 -12.04 38.42 52.72
N GLN A 658 -11.03 37.73 52.18
CA GLN A 658 -9.65 38.18 51.95
C GLN A 658 -8.95 37.31 50.92
#